data_AF-A0A7X7V9U5-F1
#
_entry.id   AF-A0A7X7V9U5-F1
#
_cell.length_a   1.000
_cell.length_b   1.000
_cell.length_c   1.000
_cell.angle_alpha   90.00
_cell.angle_beta   90.00
_cell.angle_gamma   90.00
#
_symmetry.space_group_name_H-M   'P 1'
#
loop_
_entity.id
_entity.type
_entity.pdbx_description
1 polymer ?
#
loop_
_entity_poly.entity_id
_entity_poly.type
_entity_poly.pdbx_seq_one_letter_code
_entity_poly.pdbx_strand_id
1 'polypeptide(L)'
;MAMELSRSGEFAVLHQSRRTVRPSVEDIDMYAAWAADNGAKATVLIWDGMIEPGEYEALSRQLHARGRKVLVVGSSYKTKDDSSVVIDASAELSGQETGRLFEILASFGYEVKASQQAVDTNFLAFLYRMLPETEHQLRSGLSQEMRSAERVMAKLARRHRTEATPEQRLTSMQAAFQAAGLVIEDLLPPDSADGSLRDQSFVDRAPIQRVTTLVLVAGRHGIPVPIDLALRVLGREGFQSVRDALASSDIIREIDDDSGDYFLGVRSQLEAELLAQNEIPLAVEVEVLTEAIHSVRIADGFMGGADEVEFLVKLLERIGPSSDLVNKYRSHFGEIADALSARRIELGRAHPRLVLQESNFVRDFVHWQQGVQIGTVEDRVATLEHNRELLDEVLGDRGTRGLIRLALSVELASTLGAIIYEYAHADVSVHVEGLASRLDDVLVAVLDARAVDPGNVHPVDVLAWATRDAVLSDTLTPAERVDRLASAVATLESLDRSSLTGAQLANLDKRGAELNKLLSNDDAVWEYLGKLELNASPAATYFLAQFDAKDGPAGERRALRRLRQAPPDTRADWRCAQLLIDLTWKAITGNQLLLGERVPLYLSPEALEQIAQLAVDLGDAVLPDGYRFLFVRAIAEFVAGDFTEATRLFREAGDLTRQLSKRIYTRYLIADESGRPITFAGRVESSDSRSGQVWVERLGTRVRFEPRLFSPGGEFARNQQMPPFYIGFKLSGGPVAEPRSMFRERQR
;
A
#
# COMPACT_ATOMS: atom_id res chain seq x y z
N MET A 1 -20.62 26.69 -12.48
CA MET A 1 -21.04 25.96 -11.27
C MET A 1 -20.30 26.36 -9.99
N ALA A 2 -19.00 26.07 -9.80
CA ALA A 2 -18.27 26.39 -8.55
C ALA A 2 -18.31 27.89 -8.16
N MET A 3 -18.07 28.76 -9.15
CA MET A 3 -18.18 30.21 -8.96
C MET A 3 -19.63 30.68 -8.72
N GLU A 4 -20.64 29.97 -9.23
CA GLU A 4 -22.05 30.32 -9.01
C GLU A 4 -22.49 29.91 -7.60
N LEU A 5 -22.03 28.75 -7.11
CA LEU A 5 -22.23 28.31 -5.73
C LEU A 5 -21.55 29.23 -4.72
N SER A 6 -20.34 29.72 -5.02
CA SER A 6 -19.68 30.72 -4.18
C SER A 6 -20.43 32.05 -4.18
N ARG A 7 -20.94 32.49 -5.34
CA ARG A 7 -21.69 33.76 -5.48
C ARG A 7 -23.06 33.73 -4.83
N SER A 8 -23.66 32.55 -4.61
CA SER A 8 -24.96 32.46 -3.92
C SER A 8 -24.86 32.77 -2.42
N GLY A 9 -23.66 32.70 -1.83
CA GLY A 9 -23.42 32.95 -0.41
C GLY A 9 -23.98 31.87 0.53
N GLU A 10 -24.70 30.88 0.01
CA GLU A 10 -25.28 29.80 0.82
C GLU A 10 -24.28 28.66 1.11
N PHE A 11 -23.21 28.56 0.32
CA PHE A 11 -22.21 27.51 0.40
C PHE A 11 -20.81 28.09 0.39
N ALA A 12 -19.93 27.57 1.23
CA ALA A 12 -18.52 27.92 1.20
C ALA A 12 -17.80 27.02 0.19
N VAL A 13 -17.06 27.59 -0.76
CA VAL A 13 -16.38 26.82 -1.80
C VAL A 13 -14.87 26.93 -1.60
N LEU A 14 -14.20 25.78 -1.50
CA LEU A 14 -12.75 25.64 -1.47
C LEU A 14 -12.28 25.02 -2.79
N HIS A 15 -11.19 25.55 -3.34
CA HIS A 15 -10.58 25.00 -4.55
C HIS A 15 -9.09 24.77 -4.32
N GLN A 16 -8.65 23.53 -4.53
CA GLN A 16 -7.25 23.12 -4.47
C GLN A 16 -6.80 22.66 -5.85
N SER A 17 -5.91 23.43 -6.47
CA SER A 17 -5.43 23.23 -7.85
C SER A 17 -4.09 22.48 -7.95
N ARG A 18 -3.42 22.18 -6.83
CA ARG A 18 -2.10 21.55 -6.83
C ARG A 18 -2.20 20.03 -6.78
N ARG A 19 -1.77 19.38 -7.86
CA ARG A 19 -1.86 17.92 -8.10
C ARG A 19 -1.11 17.04 -7.08
N THR A 20 -0.08 17.55 -6.40
CA THR A 20 0.79 16.75 -5.53
C THR A 20 0.58 16.98 -4.03
N VAL A 21 -0.28 17.94 -3.64
CA VAL A 21 -0.44 18.31 -2.23
C VAL A 21 -1.82 17.89 -1.75
N ARG A 22 -1.84 16.80 -0.96
CA ARG A 22 -3.04 16.37 -0.25
C ARG A 22 -3.47 17.46 0.73
N PRO A 23 -4.73 17.94 0.66
CA PRO A 23 -5.18 18.96 1.57
C PRO A 23 -5.27 18.40 3.00
N SER A 24 -4.81 19.19 3.96
CA SER A 24 -4.85 18.83 5.38
C SER A 24 -6.30 18.70 5.85
N VAL A 25 -6.63 17.54 6.42
CA VAL A 25 -7.95 17.28 7.01
C VAL A 25 -8.24 18.26 8.13
N GLU A 26 -7.22 18.63 8.93
CA GLU A 26 -7.36 19.60 10.03
C GLU A 26 -7.74 21.00 9.50
N ASP A 27 -7.17 21.41 8.37
CA ASP A 27 -7.43 22.73 7.79
C ASP A 27 -8.83 22.81 7.17
N ILE A 28 -9.25 21.75 6.46
CA ILE A 28 -10.60 21.66 5.89
C ILE A 28 -11.65 21.58 7.00
N ASP A 29 -11.39 20.82 8.07
CA ASP A 29 -12.26 20.73 9.25
C ASP A 29 -12.43 22.11 9.91
N MET A 30 -11.32 22.83 10.12
CA MET A 30 -11.32 24.19 10.69
C MET A 30 -12.10 25.18 9.80
N TYR A 31 -11.86 25.17 8.49
CA TYR A 31 -12.57 26.04 7.57
C TYR A 31 -14.06 25.71 7.48
N ALA A 32 -14.43 24.43 7.41
CA ALA A 32 -15.81 23.99 7.34
C ALA A 32 -16.59 24.33 8.64
N ALA A 33 -15.91 24.29 9.79
CA ALA A 33 -16.46 24.78 11.06
C ALA A 33 -16.78 26.28 10.99
N TRP A 34 -15.78 27.08 10.61
CA TRP A 34 -15.91 28.53 10.49
C TRP A 34 -17.00 28.93 9.49
N ALA A 35 -17.07 28.26 8.34
CA ALA A 35 -18.08 28.52 7.32
C ALA A 35 -19.50 28.23 7.83
N ALA A 36 -19.70 27.12 8.55
CA ALA A 36 -20.99 26.77 9.14
C ALA A 36 -21.43 27.80 10.20
N ASP A 37 -20.50 28.27 11.03
CA ASP A 37 -20.76 29.29 12.05
C ASP A 37 -21.13 30.66 11.44
N ASN A 38 -20.68 30.92 10.20
CA ASN A 38 -21.01 32.12 9.43
C ASN A 38 -22.23 31.93 8.49
N GLY A 39 -23.02 30.88 8.70
CA GLY A 39 -24.30 30.67 8.02
C GLY A 39 -24.23 29.86 6.72
N ALA A 40 -23.08 29.30 6.35
CA ALA A 40 -23.00 28.40 5.19
C ALA A 40 -23.72 27.08 5.49
N LYS A 41 -24.56 26.61 4.56
CA LYS A 41 -25.31 25.35 4.69
C LYS A 41 -24.40 24.12 4.60
N ALA A 42 -23.35 24.20 3.78
CA ALA A 42 -22.33 23.18 3.59
C ALA A 42 -21.06 23.80 2.99
N THR A 43 -19.95 23.07 3.09
CA THR A 43 -18.70 23.39 2.38
C THR A 43 -18.55 22.48 1.16
N VAL A 44 -18.18 23.04 0.01
CA VAL A 44 -17.87 22.30 -1.22
C VAL A 44 -16.37 22.39 -1.45
N LEU A 45 -15.68 21.26 -1.38
CA LEU A 45 -14.26 21.15 -1.70
C LEU A 45 -14.09 20.61 -3.11
N ILE A 46 -13.46 21.40 -3.96
CA ILE A 46 -13.06 20.99 -5.31
C ILE A 46 -11.56 20.72 -5.27
N TRP A 47 -11.20 19.45 -5.47
CA TRP A 47 -9.83 18.99 -5.39
C TRP A 47 -9.45 18.29 -6.69
N ASP A 48 -8.66 18.97 -7.51
CA ASP A 48 -8.11 18.39 -8.74
C ASP A 48 -6.84 17.57 -8.42
N GLY A 49 -7.05 16.39 -7.83
CA GLY A 49 -5.98 15.51 -7.35
C GLY A 49 -5.51 14.46 -8.36
N MET A 50 -6.34 14.07 -9.33
CA MET A 50 -6.06 12.93 -10.23
C MET A 50 -5.66 11.64 -9.50
N ILE A 51 -6.23 11.40 -8.32
CA ILE A 51 -5.99 10.23 -7.46
C ILE A 51 -7.18 9.25 -7.50
N GLU A 52 -7.02 8.10 -6.85
CA GLU A 52 -8.06 7.07 -6.79
C GLU A 52 -9.33 7.57 -6.05
N PRO A 53 -10.55 7.25 -6.54
CA PRO A 53 -11.82 7.64 -5.90
C PRO A 53 -11.90 7.36 -4.39
N GLY A 54 -11.34 6.23 -3.95
CA GLY A 54 -11.33 5.83 -2.54
C GLY A 54 -10.66 6.83 -1.60
N GLU A 55 -9.69 7.62 -2.09
CA GLU A 55 -9.04 8.66 -1.28
C GLU A 55 -9.97 9.85 -1.01
N TYR A 56 -10.74 10.27 -2.02
CA TYR A 56 -11.74 11.32 -1.87
C TYR A 56 -12.87 10.88 -0.93
N GLU A 57 -13.30 9.62 -1.04
CA GLU A 57 -14.28 9.03 -0.13
C GLU A 57 -13.76 8.92 1.30
N ALA A 58 -12.49 8.55 1.48
CA ALA A 58 -11.86 8.51 2.80
C ALA A 58 -11.82 9.90 3.44
N LEU A 59 -11.45 10.94 2.69
CA LEU A 59 -11.48 12.33 3.16
C LEU A 59 -12.91 12.78 3.52
N SER A 60 -13.88 12.49 2.64
CA SER A 60 -15.29 12.79 2.88
C SER A 60 -15.81 12.11 4.13
N ARG A 61 -15.52 10.81 4.31
CA ARG A 61 -15.90 10.04 5.51
C ARG A 61 -15.26 10.60 6.77
N GLN A 62 -13.97 10.97 6.74
CA GLN A 62 -13.29 11.58 7.88
C GLN A 62 -13.92 12.90 8.31
N LEU A 63 -14.28 13.77 7.36
CA LEU A 63 -14.93 15.05 7.65
C LEU A 63 -16.37 14.85 8.16
N HIS A 64 -17.13 13.91 7.58
CA HIS A 64 -18.46 13.55 8.07
C HIS A 64 -18.45 12.93 9.46
N ALA A 65 -17.45 12.08 9.77
CA ALA A 65 -17.28 11.48 11.09
C ALA A 65 -17.00 12.52 12.18
N ARG A 66 -16.46 13.70 11.81
CA ARG A 66 -16.28 14.88 12.67
C ARG A 66 -17.52 15.78 12.72
N GLY A 67 -18.64 15.36 12.11
CA GLY A 67 -19.90 16.09 12.10
C GLY A 67 -20.01 17.20 11.07
N ARG A 68 -19.09 17.29 10.09
CA ARG A 68 -19.08 18.33 9.07
C ARG A 68 -19.97 17.98 7.88
N LYS A 69 -20.60 19.01 7.30
CA LYS A 69 -21.36 18.92 6.04
C LYS A 69 -20.47 19.36 4.89
N VAL A 70 -19.71 18.43 4.32
CA VAL A 70 -18.74 18.72 3.25
C VAL A 70 -19.02 17.85 2.03
N LEU A 71 -19.13 18.46 0.86
CA LEU A 71 -19.14 17.76 -0.43
C LEU A 71 -17.74 17.83 -1.03
N VAL A 72 -17.13 16.67 -1.27
CA VAL A 72 -15.83 16.57 -1.93
C VAL A 72 -16.06 16.22 -3.40
N VAL A 73 -15.54 17.05 -4.31
CA VAL A 73 -15.55 16.83 -5.75
C VAL A 73 -14.10 16.66 -6.19
N GLY A 74 -13.77 15.45 -6.61
CA GLY A 74 -12.43 15.04 -7.04
C GLY A 74 -12.34 14.73 -8.52
N SER A 75 -11.13 14.76 -9.08
CA SER A 75 -10.80 14.22 -10.40
C SER A 75 -10.06 12.88 -10.29
N SER A 76 -10.40 11.90 -11.13
CA SER A 76 -9.70 10.61 -11.19
C SER A 76 -9.60 10.14 -12.65
N TYR A 77 -8.65 9.24 -12.93
CA TYR A 77 -8.68 8.49 -14.20
C TYR A 77 -9.91 7.57 -14.26
N LYS A 78 -10.30 7.20 -15.48
CA LYS A 78 -11.49 6.37 -15.73
C LYS A 78 -11.34 5.01 -15.04
N THR A 79 -12.18 4.77 -14.04
CA THR A 79 -12.34 3.48 -13.38
C THR A 79 -13.34 2.62 -14.15
N LYS A 80 -13.23 1.29 -14.09
CA LYS A 80 -14.13 0.36 -14.80
C LYS A 80 -15.57 0.33 -14.28
N ASP A 81 -15.83 0.95 -13.12
CA ASP A 81 -17.13 0.95 -12.46
C ASP A 81 -17.98 2.18 -12.81
N ASP A 82 -19.15 1.94 -13.40
CA ASP A 82 -20.24 2.92 -13.54
C ASP A 82 -20.96 3.08 -12.20
N SER A 83 -20.54 4.05 -11.38
CA SER A 83 -21.30 4.46 -10.19
C SER A 83 -22.08 5.75 -10.46
N SER A 84 -23.24 5.91 -9.82
CA SER A 84 -24.05 7.13 -9.90
C SER A 84 -23.40 8.38 -9.28
N VAL A 85 -22.24 8.22 -8.64
CA VAL A 85 -21.46 9.28 -7.99
C VAL A 85 -20.32 9.77 -8.89
N VAL A 86 -20.02 9.04 -9.96
CA VAL A 86 -19.00 9.40 -10.96
C VAL A 86 -19.68 10.07 -12.14
N ILE A 87 -19.23 11.27 -12.49
CA ILE A 87 -19.66 11.97 -13.69
C ILE A 87 -18.54 11.79 -14.71
N ASP A 88 -18.80 11.03 -15.79
CA ASP A 88 -17.82 10.85 -16.85
C ASP A 88 -17.63 12.18 -17.58
N ALA A 89 -16.43 12.74 -17.47
CA ALA A 89 -15.99 13.86 -18.29
C ALA A 89 -15.47 13.28 -19.60
N SER A 90 -16.38 13.14 -20.57
CA SER A 90 -16.06 12.53 -21.86
C SER A 90 -14.83 13.19 -22.49
N ALA A 91 -13.84 12.38 -22.86
CA ALA A 91 -12.72 12.82 -23.66
C ALA A 91 -13.14 13.14 -25.11
N GLU A 92 -14.36 12.78 -25.48
CA GLU A 92 -14.94 12.96 -26.80
C GLU A 92 -15.58 14.35 -26.97
N LEU A 93 -15.06 15.11 -27.93
CA LEU A 93 -15.63 16.34 -28.46
C LEU A 93 -17.01 16.08 -29.06
N SER A 94 -17.99 16.85 -28.61
CA SER A 94 -19.27 16.96 -29.30
C SER A 94 -19.11 17.63 -30.67
N GLY A 95 -20.06 17.39 -31.57
CA GLY A 95 -20.03 18.01 -32.90
C GLY A 95 -19.98 19.55 -32.89
N GLN A 96 -20.53 20.19 -31.84
CA GLN A 96 -20.40 21.65 -31.64
C GLN A 96 -19.00 22.07 -31.19
N GLU A 97 -18.37 21.32 -30.29
CA GLU A 97 -17.00 21.58 -29.83
C GLU A 97 -16.00 21.38 -30.95
N THR A 98 -16.18 20.35 -31.77
CA THR A 98 -15.36 20.12 -32.98
C THR A 98 -15.47 21.29 -33.95
N GLY A 99 -16.68 21.80 -34.20
CA GLY A 99 -16.88 22.99 -35.05
C GLY A 99 -16.18 24.23 -34.51
N ARG A 100 -16.30 24.49 -33.20
CA ARG A 100 -15.66 25.62 -32.52
C ARG A 100 -14.14 25.50 -32.48
N LEU A 101 -13.63 24.27 -32.36
CA LEU A 101 -12.21 23.98 -32.40
C LEU A 101 -11.62 24.25 -33.79
N PHE A 102 -12.33 23.91 -34.87
CA PHE A 102 -11.93 24.28 -36.22
C PHE A 102 -11.85 25.80 -36.40
N GLU A 103 -12.80 26.56 -35.88
CA GLU A 103 -12.78 28.04 -35.92
C GLU A 103 -11.56 28.60 -35.15
N ILE A 104 -11.26 28.03 -33.98
CA ILE A 104 -10.09 28.41 -33.18
C ILE A 104 -8.79 28.09 -33.91
N LEU A 105 -8.64 26.89 -34.48
CA LEU A 105 -7.43 26.50 -35.21
C LEU A 105 -7.22 27.36 -36.48
N ALA A 106 -8.31 27.68 -37.18
CA ALA A 106 -8.28 28.62 -38.30
C ALA A 106 -7.85 30.02 -37.87
N SER A 107 -8.26 30.48 -36.66
CA SER A 107 -7.84 31.78 -36.12
C SER A 107 -6.32 31.85 -35.83
N PHE A 108 -5.67 30.70 -35.63
CA PHE A 108 -4.22 30.57 -35.48
C PHE A 108 -3.48 30.32 -36.80
N GLY A 109 -4.19 30.34 -37.94
CA GLY A 109 -3.59 30.21 -39.27
C GLY A 109 -3.41 28.77 -39.76
N TYR A 110 -3.99 27.77 -39.08
CA TYR A 110 -3.97 26.38 -39.52
C TYR A 110 -5.18 26.10 -40.44
N GLU A 111 -4.94 25.87 -41.74
CA GLU A 111 -5.96 25.38 -42.66
C GLU A 111 -6.13 23.86 -42.51
N VAL A 112 -6.97 23.45 -41.57
CA VAL A 112 -7.23 22.04 -41.32
C VAL A 112 -8.26 21.53 -42.34
N LYS A 113 -7.81 20.78 -43.36
CA LYS A 113 -8.72 20.07 -44.28
C LYS A 113 -9.46 18.98 -43.51
N ALA A 114 -10.79 19.01 -43.53
CA ALA A 114 -11.60 17.95 -42.96
C ALA A 114 -11.23 16.61 -43.62
N SER A 115 -10.59 15.72 -42.86
CA SER A 115 -10.31 14.36 -43.30
C SER A 115 -11.62 13.64 -43.66
N GLN A 116 -11.62 12.84 -44.72
CA GLN A 116 -12.75 12.00 -45.13
C GLN A 116 -12.94 10.75 -44.25
N GLN A 117 -12.06 10.53 -43.25
CA GLN A 117 -12.27 9.50 -42.23
C GLN A 117 -12.94 10.09 -41.00
N ALA A 118 -13.76 9.27 -40.32
CA ALA A 118 -14.46 9.64 -39.09
C ALA A 118 -13.49 10.37 -38.15
N VAL A 119 -13.77 11.66 -37.94
CA VAL A 119 -12.98 12.49 -37.04
C VAL A 119 -13.00 11.81 -35.67
N ASP A 120 -11.83 11.40 -35.17
CA ASP A 120 -11.73 10.85 -33.82
C ASP A 120 -12.38 11.85 -32.88
N THR A 121 -13.38 11.37 -32.15
CA THR A 121 -14.10 12.23 -31.22
C THR A 121 -13.18 12.67 -30.07
N ASN A 122 -12.10 11.95 -29.76
CA ASN A 122 -11.17 12.33 -28.69
C ASN A 122 -10.33 13.60 -29.01
N PHE A 123 -10.42 14.63 -28.15
CA PHE A 123 -9.73 15.93 -28.34
C PHE A 123 -8.21 15.82 -28.50
N LEU A 124 -7.54 14.98 -27.70
CA LEU A 124 -6.09 14.84 -27.75
C LEU A 124 -5.66 14.04 -28.99
N ALA A 125 -6.42 13.01 -29.36
CA ALA A 125 -6.17 12.26 -30.60
C ALA A 125 -6.41 13.14 -31.85
N PHE A 126 -7.43 14.01 -31.79
CA PHE A 126 -7.71 15.01 -32.82
C PHE A 126 -6.55 15.99 -32.98
N LEU A 127 -6.05 16.59 -31.88
CA LEU A 127 -4.88 17.47 -31.92
C LEU A 127 -3.62 16.73 -32.39
N TYR A 128 -3.40 15.50 -31.92
CA TYR A 128 -2.27 14.66 -32.29
C TYR A 128 -2.27 14.30 -33.80
N ARG A 129 -3.44 13.96 -34.37
CA ARG A 129 -3.58 13.59 -35.79
C ARG A 129 -3.69 14.79 -36.74
N MET A 130 -4.20 15.94 -36.28
CA MET A 130 -4.41 17.13 -37.12
C MET A 130 -3.27 18.17 -36.98
N LEU A 131 -2.42 18.07 -35.95
CA LEU A 131 -1.15 18.79 -35.81
C LEU A 131 0.09 17.84 -35.84
N PRO A 132 0.19 16.87 -36.77
CA PRO A 132 1.29 15.89 -36.78
C PRO A 132 2.61 16.49 -37.28
N GLU A 133 2.57 17.64 -37.96
CA GLU A 133 3.78 18.36 -38.32
C GLU A 133 4.54 18.83 -37.07
N THR A 134 3.86 19.19 -35.98
CA THR A 134 4.52 19.56 -34.73
C THR A 134 5.06 18.39 -33.92
N GLU A 135 4.44 17.21 -33.90
CA GLU A 135 4.97 16.10 -33.09
C GLU A 135 6.26 15.55 -33.68
N HIS A 136 6.30 15.30 -35.00
CA HIS A 136 7.53 14.84 -35.65
C HIS A 136 8.59 15.94 -35.70
N GLN A 137 8.22 17.21 -35.88
CA GLN A 137 9.17 18.35 -35.81
C GLN A 137 9.63 18.67 -34.38
N LEU A 138 8.81 18.50 -33.35
CA LEU A 138 9.20 18.67 -31.94
C LEU A 138 10.05 17.48 -31.49
N ARG A 139 9.68 16.24 -31.84
CA ARG A 139 10.50 15.05 -31.56
C ARG A 139 11.83 15.10 -32.28
N SER A 140 11.83 15.42 -33.58
CA SER A 140 13.06 15.59 -34.35
C SER A 140 13.83 16.84 -33.93
N GLY A 141 13.15 17.92 -33.56
CA GLY A 141 13.72 19.16 -33.05
C GLY A 141 14.40 18.99 -31.69
N LEU A 142 13.75 18.35 -30.73
CA LEU A 142 14.32 17.98 -29.43
C LEU A 142 15.44 16.95 -29.58
N SER A 143 15.28 15.96 -30.45
CA SER A 143 16.37 15.01 -30.75
C SER A 143 17.55 15.72 -31.43
N GLN A 144 17.29 16.70 -32.31
CA GLN A 144 18.34 17.53 -32.92
C GLN A 144 18.97 18.48 -31.91
N GLU A 145 18.21 19.05 -30.98
CA GLU A 145 18.69 19.88 -29.89
C GLU A 145 19.60 19.07 -28.97
N MET A 146 19.15 17.91 -28.50
CA MET A 146 19.94 16.97 -27.71
C MET A 146 21.21 16.54 -28.46
N ARG A 147 21.11 16.15 -29.74
CA ARG A 147 22.28 15.80 -30.56
C ARG A 147 23.20 16.99 -30.80
N SER A 148 22.66 18.20 -30.92
CA SER A 148 23.45 19.41 -31.06
C SER A 148 24.20 19.71 -29.76
N ALA A 149 23.56 19.53 -28.61
CA ALA A 149 24.14 19.65 -27.29
C ALA A 149 25.24 18.60 -27.11
N GLU A 150 24.98 17.32 -27.40
CA GLU A 150 25.97 16.24 -27.38
C GLU A 150 27.17 16.50 -28.31
N ARG A 151 26.95 17.02 -29.53
CA ARG A 151 28.03 17.36 -30.47
C ARG A 151 28.82 18.59 -30.02
N VAL A 152 28.16 19.60 -29.46
CA VAL A 152 28.80 20.80 -28.90
C VAL A 152 29.64 20.40 -27.67
N MET A 153 29.13 19.48 -26.84
CA MET A 153 29.84 18.87 -25.71
C MET A 153 31.03 18.04 -26.16
N ALA A 154 30.87 17.15 -27.16
CA ALA A 154 31.97 16.38 -27.73
C ALA A 154 33.06 17.31 -28.30
N LYS A 155 32.68 18.44 -28.90
CA LYS A 155 33.60 19.49 -29.35
C LYS A 155 34.25 20.27 -28.21
N LEU A 156 33.53 20.57 -27.12
CA LEU A 156 34.06 21.22 -25.92
C LEU A 156 35.04 20.31 -25.17
N ALA A 157 34.70 19.04 -24.98
CA ALA A 157 35.59 18.01 -24.45
C ALA A 157 36.85 17.85 -25.33
N ARG A 158 36.70 17.86 -26.66
CA ARG A 158 37.84 17.88 -27.60
C ARG A 158 38.67 19.15 -27.49
N ARG A 159 38.06 20.34 -27.40
CA ARG A 159 38.77 21.63 -27.25
C ARG A 159 39.52 21.71 -25.93
N HIS A 160 38.92 21.27 -24.82
CA HIS A 160 39.62 21.18 -23.54
C HIS A 160 40.77 20.16 -23.56
N ARG A 161 40.69 19.09 -24.36
CA ARG A 161 41.85 18.21 -24.63
C ARG A 161 42.93 18.87 -25.50
N THR A 162 42.57 19.77 -26.42
CA THR A 162 43.54 20.44 -27.32
C THR A 162 44.16 21.70 -26.71
N GLU A 163 43.46 22.34 -25.77
CA GLU A 163 43.91 23.51 -25.00
C GLU A 163 44.52 23.14 -23.64
N ALA A 164 44.56 21.86 -23.28
CA ALA A 164 45.36 21.36 -22.17
C ALA A 164 46.84 21.58 -22.49
N THR A 165 47.38 22.70 -22.02
CA THR A 165 48.82 22.92 -21.96
C THR A 165 49.47 21.82 -21.12
N PRO A 166 50.66 21.31 -21.48
CA PRO A 166 51.36 20.23 -20.78
C PRO A 166 51.76 20.56 -19.32
N GLU A 167 51.32 21.71 -18.79
CA GLU A 167 51.61 22.20 -17.44
C GLU A 167 50.40 22.11 -16.48
N GLN A 168 49.23 21.63 -16.92
CA GLN A 168 48.19 21.23 -15.96
C GLN A 168 48.62 19.92 -15.30
N ARG A 169 49.27 20.09 -14.13
CA ARG A 169 49.83 19.06 -13.25
C ARG A 169 48.97 17.79 -13.27
N LEU A 170 49.57 16.73 -13.80
CA LEU A 170 49.16 15.35 -13.52
C LEU A 170 48.82 15.24 -12.03
N THR A 171 47.69 14.61 -11.71
CA THR A 171 47.43 14.23 -10.32
C THR A 171 48.61 13.39 -9.82
N SER A 172 48.93 13.45 -8.53
CA SER A 172 50.08 12.74 -7.94
C SER A 172 50.11 11.25 -8.30
N MET A 173 48.92 10.66 -8.51
CA MET A 173 48.74 9.27 -8.91
C MET A 173 49.04 9.03 -10.40
N GLN A 174 48.66 9.95 -11.30
CA GLN A 174 49.01 9.88 -12.72
C GLN A 174 50.53 10.03 -12.93
N ALA A 175 51.17 10.93 -12.18
CA ALA A 175 52.63 11.06 -12.19
C ALA A 175 53.33 9.78 -11.69
N ALA A 176 52.75 9.10 -10.69
CA ALA A 176 53.27 7.83 -10.18
C ALA A 176 53.12 6.67 -11.20
N PHE A 177 52.00 6.59 -11.92
CA PHE A 177 51.82 5.57 -12.96
C PHE A 177 52.72 5.80 -14.17
N GLN A 178 52.93 7.05 -14.56
CA GLN A 178 53.85 7.40 -15.63
C GLN A 178 55.31 7.11 -15.23
N ALA A 179 55.68 7.40 -13.97
CA ALA A 179 56.99 7.03 -13.41
C ALA A 179 57.19 5.50 -13.30
N ALA A 180 56.11 4.73 -13.21
CA ALA A 180 56.13 3.27 -13.24
C ALA A 180 56.18 2.68 -14.67
N GLY A 181 56.26 3.52 -15.71
CA GLY A 181 56.39 3.08 -17.11
C GLY A 181 55.07 2.66 -17.77
N LEU A 182 53.92 2.98 -17.18
CA LEU A 182 52.62 2.71 -17.77
C LEU A 182 52.22 3.86 -18.71
N VAL A 183 52.03 3.54 -19.99
CA VAL A 183 51.53 4.47 -21.00
C VAL A 183 50.03 4.67 -20.77
N ILE A 184 49.65 5.87 -20.34
CA ILE A 184 48.27 6.21 -19.96
C ILE A 184 47.30 6.06 -21.16
N GLU A 185 47.81 6.18 -22.39
CA GLU A 185 47.04 6.00 -23.63
C GLU A 185 46.59 4.54 -23.85
N ASP A 186 47.30 3.56 -23.31
CA ASP A 186 46.90 2.13 -23.36
C ASP A 186 45.79 1.78 -22.33
N LEU A 187 45.44 2.73 -21.46
CA LEU A 187 44.39 2.59 -20.43
C LEU A 187 43.08 3.29 -20.81
N LEU A 188 42.98 3.85 -22.02
CA LEU A 188 41.81 4.59 -22.50
C LEU A 188 41.00 3.75 -23.51
N PRO A 189 39.66 3.77 -23.47
CA PRO A 189 38.84 3.04 -24.44
C PRO A 189 38.99 3.59 -25.86
N PRO A 190 38.82 2.74 -26.89
CA PRO A 190 38.89 3.16 -28.29
C PRO A 190 37.74 4.12 -28.64
N ASP A 191 38.03 5.12 -29.48
CA ASP A 191 37.04 6.06 -30.02
C ASP A 191 35.94 5.30 -30.79
N SER A 192 34.73 5.16 -30.21
CA SER A 192 33.58 4.62 -30.92
C SER A 192 33.00 5.66 -31.89
N ALA A 193 33.12 5.36 -33.19
CA ALA A 193 32.64 6.19 -34.29
C ALA A 193 31.11 6.09 -34.48
N ASP A 194 30.48 7.22 -34.82
CA ASP A 194 29.22 7.49 -35.55
C ASP A 194 28.27 6.29 -35.91
N GLY A 195 27.97 5.40 -34.97
CA GLY A 195 26.88 4.43 -35.09
C GLY A 195 25.52 5.05 -34.75
N SER A 196 24.44 4.46 -35.24
CA SER A 196 23.08 4.77 -34.77
C SER A 196 23.00 4.45 -33.26
N LEU A 197 22.76 5.47 -32.43
CA LEU A 197 22.68 5.35 -30.95
C LEU A 197 21.67 4.31 -30.49
N ARG A 198 20.63 4.05 -31.30
CA ARG A 198 19.62 3.02 -31.04
C ARG A 198 20.19 1.61 -31.04
N ASP A 199 21.30 1.38 -31.72
CA ASP A 199 21.87 0.03 -31.88
C ASP A 199 23.08 -0.18 -30.97
N GLN A 200 23.45 0.82 -30.15
CA GLN A 200 24.56 0.77 -29.21
C GLN A 200 24.09 0.43 -27.78
N SER A 201 24.75 -0.56 -27.17
CA SER A 201 24.60 -0.88 -25.74
C SER A 201 24.99 0.30 -24.87
N PHE A 202 24.43 0.36 -23.65
CA PHE A 202 24.70 1.42 -22.68
C PHE A 202 26.20 1.58 -22.35
N VAL A 203 26.94 0.48 -22.27
CA VAL A 203 28.38 0.51 -21.90
C VAL A 203 29.24 1.10 -23.03
N ASP A 204 28.84 0.89 -24.28
CA ASP A 204 29.58 1.34 -25.47
C ASP A 204 29.32 2.81 -25.81
N ARG A 205 28.33 3.44 -25.15
CA ARG A 205 27.99 4.86 -25.34
C ARG A 205 29.06 5.77 -24.75
N ALA A 206 29.25 6.93 -25.36
CA ALA A 206 30.15 7.95 -24.82
C ALA A 206 29.69 8.39 -23.41
N PRO A 207 30.60 8.81 -22.51
CA PRO A 207 30.26 9.14 -21.12
C PRO A 207 29.12 10.15 -20.96
N ILE A 208 29.09 11.18 -21.80
CA ILE A 208 28.02 12.17 -21.84
C ILE A 208 26.66 11.55 -22.25
N GLN A 209 26.67 10.64 -23.21
CA GLN A 209 25.48 9.92 -23.66
C GLN A 209 24.99 8.97 -22.59
N ARG A 210 25.90 8.37 -21.81
CA ARG A 210 25.54 7.55 -20.64
C ARG A 210 24.84 8.39 -19.55
N VAL A 211 25.33 9.61 -19.28
CA VAL A 211 24.66 10.55 -18.35
C VAL A 211 23.24 10.85 -18.85
N THR A 212 23.13 11.28 -20.10
CA THR A 212 21.84 11.65 -20.71
C THR A 212 20.87 10.47 -20.72
N THR A 213 21.35 9.28 -21.10
CA THR A 213 20.52 8.05 -21.12
C THR A 213 20.01 7.71 -19.72
N LEU A 214 20.88 7.74 -18.69
CA LEU A 214 20.50 7.47 -17.30
C LEU A 214 19.42 8.46 -16.80
N VAL A 215 19.65 9.76 -17.02
CA VAL A 215 18.74 10.82 -16.58
C VAL A 215 17.41 10.77 -17.34
N LEU A 216 17.41 10.41 -18.63
CA LEU A 216 16.18 10.23 -19.42
C LEU A 216 15.37 9.00 -18.97
N VAL A 217 16.05 7.87 -18.68
CA VAL A 217 15.39 6.64 -18.20
C VAL A 217 14.74 6.85 -16.83
N ALA A 218 15.37 7.56 -15.90
CA ALA A 218 14.71 7.89 -14.64
C ALA A 218 13.67 9.02 -14.81
N GLY A 219 14.00 10.02 -15.64
CA GLY A 219 13.20 11.22 -15.87
C GLY A 219 11.85 10.97 -16.54
N ARG A 220 11.73 9.97 -17.42
CA ARG A 220 10.42 9.56 -18.00
C ARG A 220 9.44 9.05 -16.94
N HIS A 221 9.96 8.55 -15.81
CA HIS A 221 9.16 8.11 -14.65
C HIS A 221 9.00 9.22 -13.61
N GLY A 222 9.50 10.43 -13.90
CA GLY A 222 9.43 11.57 -12.99
C GLY A 222 10.36 11.46 -11.78
N ILE A 223 11.42 10.65 -11.87
CA ILE A 223 12.33 10.39 -10.76
C ILE A 223 13.69 11.02 -11.08
N PRO A 224 14.18 11.96 -10.25
CA PRO A 224 15.51 12.54 -10.42
C PRO A 224 16.58 11.61 -9.87
N VAL A 225 17.76 11.60 -10.49
CA VAL A 225 18.86 10.67 -10.18
C VAL A 225 19.82 11.31 -9.17
N PRO A 226 20.16 10.66 -8.03
CA PRO A 226 21.19 11.15 -7.12
C PRO A 226 22.52 11.37 -7.86
N ILE A 227 23.16 12.52 -7.66
CA ILE A 227 24.39 12.85 -8.39
C ILE A 227 25.52 11.85 -8.08
N ASP A 228 25.62 11.38 -6.83
CA ASP A 228 26.62 10.40 -6.40
C ASP A 228 26.42 9.02 -7.04
N LEU A 229 25.17 8.64 -7.30
CA LEU A 229 24.85 7.44 -8.06
C LEU A 229 25.25 7.61 -9.52
N ALA A 230 24.88 8.73 -10.15
CA ALA A 230 25.24 9.02 -11.53
C ALA A 230 26.76 9.00 -11.72
N LEU A 231 27.52 9.65 -10.82
CA LEU A 231 28.98 9.64 -10.86
C LEU A 231 29.57 8.23 -10.77
N ARG A 232 28.95 7.33 -10.00
CA ARG A 232 29.41 5.93 -9.89
C ARG A 232 29.07 5.08 -11.09
N VAL A 233 27.84 5.19 -11.61
CA VAL A 233 27.43 4.55 -12.87
C VAL A 233 28.38 4.93 -14.01
N LEU A 234 28.84 6.19 -14.02
CA LEU A 234 29.70 6.73 -15.07
C LEU A 234 31.21 6.48 -14.84
N GLY A 235 31.62 6.08 -13.63
CA GLY A 235 33.01 5.82 -13.29
C GLY A 235 33.93 7.05 -13.32
N ARG A 236 35.21 6.85 -13.63
CA ARG A 236 36.28 7.89 -13.55
C ARG A 236 36.02 9.12 -14.44
N GLU A 237 35.22 8.97 -15.49
CA GLU A 237 34.88 10.04 -16.45
C GLU A 237 33.60 10.80 -16.05
N GLY A 238 32.92 10.37 -14.98
CA GLY A 238 31.61 10.89 -14.57
C GLY A 238 31.60 12.36 -14.16
N PHE A 239 32.63 12.85 -13.45
CA PHE A 239 32.62 14.22 -12.93
C PHE A 239 32.67 15.30 -14.02
N GLN A 240 33.55 15.12 -15.01
CA GLN A 240 33.63 16.04 -16.15
C GLN A 240 32.39 15.92 -17.04
N SER A 241 31.90 14.69 -17.25
CA SER A 241 30.70 14.43 -18.07
C SER A 241 29.43 15.01 -17.46
N VAL A 242 29.23 14.91 -16.14
CA VAL A 242 28.09 15.51 -15.44
C VAL A 242 28.17 17.04 -15.46
N ARG A 243 29.35 17.61 -15.23
CA ARG A 243 29.55 19.07 -15.29
C ARG A 243 29.31 19.61 -16.71
N ASP A 244 29.79 18.91 -17.72
CA ASP A 244 29.60 19.29 -19.13
C ASP A 244 28.11 19.16 -19.52
N ALA A 245 27.41 18.11 -19.06
CA ALA A 245 25.97 17.94 -19.26
C ALA A 245 25.16 19.10 -18.66
N LEU A 246 25.48 19.51 -17.42
CA LEU A 246 24.84 20.63 -16.73
C LEU A 246 25.17 21.99 -17.36
N ALA A 247 26.37 22.16 -17.93
CA ALA A 247 26.83 23.43 -18.48
C ALA A 247 26.32 23.72 -19.90
N SER A 248 25.82 22.72 -20.63
CA SER A 248 25.58 22.86 -22.07
C SER A 248 24.28 22.26 -22.60
N SER A 249 23.43 21.68 -21.74
CA SER A 249 22.08 21.22 -22.07
C SER A 249 21.05 21.88 -21.16
N ASP A 250 20.01 22.53 -21.71
CA ASP A 250 18.84 22.99 -20.91
C ASP A 250 17.90 21.83 -20.54
N ILE A 251 18.18 20.62 -21.06
CA ILE A 251 17.37 19.41 -20.86
C ILE A 251 17.65 18.77 -19.48
N ILE A 252 18.92 18.81 -19.02
CA ILE A 252 19.35 18.24 -17.74
C ILE A 252 19.59 19.37 -16.75
N ARG A 253 19.02 19.26 -15.56
CA ARG A 253 19.12 20.28 -14.51
C ARG A 253 19.55 19.66 -13.20
N GLU A 254 20.30 20.44 -12.44
CA GLU A 254 20.58 20.16 -11.04
C GLU A 254 19.38 20.60 -10.20
N ILE A 255 18.94 19.73 -9.30
CA ILE A 255 17.85 19.95 -8.36
C ILE A 255 18.42 19.70 -6.98
N ASP A 256 18.25 20.66 -6.07
CA ASP A 256 18.56 20.53 -4.66
C ASP A 256 17.30 20.13 -3.87
N ASP A 257 17.49 19.35 -2.82
CA ASP A 257 16.44 19.10 -1.82
C ASP A 257 16.62 19.99 -0.58
N ASP A 258 15.61 20.01 0.28
CA ASP A 258 15.65 20.75 1.55
C ASP A 258 16.74 20.24 2.52
N SER A 259 17.35 19.08 2.22
CA SER A 259 18.41 18.43 2.99
C SER A 259 19.82 18.82 2.52
N GLY A 260 19.94 19.49 1.36
CA GLY A 260 21.20 19.86 0.72
C GLY A 260 21.80 18.78 -0.18
N ASP A 261 21.02 17.76 -0.53
CA ASP A 261 21.41 16.71 -1.48
C ASP A 261 21.12 17.14 -2.93
N TYR A 262 21.99 16.74 -3.84
CA TYR A 262 21.94 17.14 -5.25
C TYR A 262 21.48 15.98 -6.15
N PHE A 263 20.54 16.30 -7.04
CA PHE A 263 19.96 15.37 -8.00
C PHE A 263 20.07 15.90 -9.42
N LEU A 264 20.18 15.00 -10.38
CA LEU A 264 20.09 15.26 -11.81
C LEU A 264 18.67 14.93 -12.28
N GLY A 265 17.95 15.94 -12.76
CA GLY A 265 16.60 15.82 -13.28
C GLY A 265 16.49 16.30 -14.72
N VAL A 266 15.39 15.93 -15.36
CA VAL A 266 14.97 16.48 -16.65
C VAL A 266 14.12 17.72 -16.44
N ARG A 267 14.13 18.66 -17.39
CA ARG A 267 13.28 19.86 -17.37
C ARG A 267 11.79 19.53 -17.25
N SER A 268 11.34 18.46 -17.91
CA SER A 268 9.96 17.98 -17.84
C SER A 268 9.90 16.47 -18.06
N GLN A 269 9.02 15.79 -17.34
CA GLN A 269 8.78 14.35 -17.52
C GLN A 269 8.34 14.01 -18.95
N LEU A 270 7.49 14.84 -19.56
CA LEU A 270 6.98 14.63 -20.92
C LEU A 270 8.11 14.68 -21.96
N GLU A 271 9.07 15.57 -21.76
CA GLU A 271 10.23 15.70 -22.64
C GLU A 271 11.13 14.47 -22.57
N ALA A 272 11.36 13.98 -21.34
CA ALA A 272 12.11 12.74 -21.14
C ALA A 272 11.42 11.53 -21.74
N GLU A 273 10.10 11.45 -21.65
CA GLU A 273 9.33 10.38 -22.28
C GLU A 273 9.46 10.40 -23.80
N LEU A 274 9.31 11.57 -24.44
CA LEU A 274 9.43 11.72 -25.89
C LEU A 274 10.84 11.37 -26.39
N LEU A 275 11.88 11.81 -25.66
CA LEU A 275 13.27 11.52 -25.99
C LEU A 275 13.61 10.04 -25.77
N ALA A 276 13.19 9.45 -24.64
CA ALA A 276 13.44 8.04 -24.34
C ALA A 276 12.76 7.13 -25.36
N GLN A 277 11.50 7.40 -25.74
CA GLN A 277 10.79 6.63 -26.78
C GLN A 277 11.50 6.67 -28.14
N ASN A 278 12.21 7.76 -28.45
CA ASN A 278 12.89 7.91 -29.72
C ASN A 278 14.32 7.35 -29.70
N GLU A 279 15.11 7.61 -28.66
CA GLU A 279 16.55 7.36 -28.67
C GLU A 279 16.98 6.13 -27.84
N ILE A 280 16.09 5.59 -26.99
CA ILE A 280 16.42 4.53 -26.04
C ILE A 280 15.52 3.31 -26.28
N PRO A 281 16.04 2.24 -26.92
CA PRO A 281 15.36 0.96 -26.99
C PRO A 281 15.15 0.36 -25.59
N LEU A 282 14.14 -0.51 -25.46
CA LEU A 282 13.84 -1.18 -24.19
C LEU A 282 15.02 -2.00 -23.65
N ALA A 283 15.79 -2.68 -24.50
CA ALA A 283 16.97 -3.43 -24.07
C ALA A 283 17.99 -2.52 -23.38
N VAL A 284 18.29 -1.35 -23.96
CA VAL A 284 19.20 -0.37 -23.37
C VAL A 284 18.63 0.22 -22.08
N GLU A 285 17.31 0.43 -22.02
CA GLU A 285 16.64 0.88 -20.81
C GLU A 285 16.82 -0.12 -19.65
N VAL A 286 16.72 -1.43 -19.94
CA VAL A 286 16.99 -2.50 -18.96
C VAL A 286 18.47 -2.52 -18.56
N GLU A 287 19.40 -2.37 -19.50
CA GLU A 287 20.84 -2.26 -19.19
C GLU A 287 21.14 -1.11 -18.23
N VAL A 288 20.51 0.06 -18.43
CA VAL A 288 20.65 1.23 -17.55
C VAL A 288 20.14 0.93 -16.14
N LEU A 289 19.00 0.25 -16.02
CA LEU A 289 18.41 -0.15 -14.75
C LEU A 289 19.34 -1.13 -14.01
N THR A 290 19.84 -2.13 -14.72
CA THR A 290 20.80 -3.12 -14.21
C THR A 290 22.08 -2.44 -13.72
N GLU A 291 22.64 -1.49 -14.48
CA GLU A 291 23.85 -0.77 -14.07
C GLU A 291 23.59 0.13 -12.84
N ALA A 292 22.42 0.76 -12.76
CA ALA A 292 22.02 1.55 -11.59
C ALA A 292 21.89 0.68 -10.33
N ILE A 293 21.36 -0.54 -10.45
CA ILE A 293 21.27 -1.51 -9.35
C ILE A 293 22.68 -1.89 -8.85
N HIS A 294 23.59 -2.25 -9.77
CA HIS A 294 24.97 -2.59 -9.40
C HIS A 294 25.72 -1.42 -8.76
N SER A 295 25.39 -0.19 -9.16
CA SER A 295 26.09 1.02 -8.68
C SER A 295 25.54 1.59 -7.37
N VAL A 296 24.36 1.16 -6.90
CA VAL A 296 23.67 1.75 -5.73
C VAL A 296 24.45 1.59 -4.43
N ARG A 297 24.52 2.63 -3.60
CA ARG A 297 25.04 2.52 -2.23
C ARG A 297 23.91 2.15 -1.29
N ILE A 298 24.12 1.07 -0.56
CA ILE A 298 23.27 0.72 0.57
C ILE A 298 23.95 1.30 1.81
N ALA A 299 23.34 2.24 2.52
CA ALA A 299 23.88 2.80 3.77
C ALA A 299 22.99 2.37 4.95
N ASP A 300 23.60 2.03 6.09
CA ASP A 300 22.87 1.77 7.33
C ASP A 300 22.87 3.06 8.17
N GLY A 301 21.71 3.70 8.31
CA GLY A 301 21.54 4.93 9.09
C GLY A 301 21.85 6.22 8.33
N PHE A 302 21.76 7.36 9.02
CA PHE A 302 22.00 8.69 8.46
C PHE A 302 23.50 8.96 8.30
N MET A 303 24.08 8.40 7.24
CA MET A 303 25.37 8.83 6.71
C MET A 303 25.02 9.81 5.59
N GLY A 304 25.17 11.12 5.84
CA GLY A 304 24.67 12.18 4.94
C GLY A 304 24.89 11.92 3.44
N GLY A 305 23.94 12.39 2.63
CA GLY A 305 23.77 12.05 1.22
C GLY A 305 22.35 11.53 0.94
N ALA A 306 21.95 11.55 -0.34
CA ALA A 306 20.62 11.09 -0.77
C ALA A 306 20.39 9.60 -0.51
N ASP A 307 19.18 9.21 -0.10
CA ASP A 307 18.77 7.80 0.03
C ASP A 307 18.64 7.14 -1.36
N GLU A 308 19.74 6.56 -1.84
CA GLU A 308 19.78 5.87 -3.14
C GLU A 308 18.95 4.58 -3.17
N VAL A 309 18.72 3.97 -2.01
CA VAL A 309 17.82 2.82 -1.91
C VAL A 309 16.39 3.29 -2.16
N GLU A 310 16.00 4.46 -1.64
CA GLU A 310 14.70 5.06 -1.94
C GLU A 310 14.57 5.45 -3.41
N PHE A 311 15.61 6.03 -4.03
CA PHE A 311 15.64 6.26 -5.47
C PHE A 311 15.35 4.97 -6.25
N LEU A 312 16.09 3.90 -5.94
CA LEU A 312 15.97 2.63 -6.66
C LEU A 312 14.59 2.00 -6.44
N VAL A 313 14.08 1.98 -5.20
CA VAL A 313 12.74 1.45 -4.89
C VAL A 313 11.66 2.21 -5.66
N LYS A 314 11.69 3.55 -5.67
CA LYS A 314 10.72 4.36 -6.44
C LYS A 314 10.80 4.06 -7.93
N LEU A 315 12.01 3.90 -8.47
CA LEU A 315 12.19 3.61 -9.89
C LEU A 315 11.63 2.23 -10.24
N LEU A 316 11.98 1.21 -9.43
CA LEU A 316 11.49 -0.15 -9.59
C LEU A 316 9.97 -0.25 -9.44
N GLU A 317 9.33 0.50 -8.53
CA GLU A 317 7.87 0.54 -8.39
C GLU A 317 7.18 1.11 -9.64
N ARG A 318 7.84 1.99 -10.41
CA ARG A 318 7.28 2.58 -11.65
C ARG A 318 7.40 1.69 -12.89
N ILE A 319 8.27 0.69 -12.86
CA ILE A 319 8.49 -0.25 -13.97
C ILE A 319 8.10 -1.70 -13.64
N GLY A 320 7.97 -1.99 -12.34
CA GLY A 320 7.82 -3.31 -11.80
C GLY A 320 6.39 -3.85 -11.91
N PRO A 321 6.12 -4.97 -11.22
CA PRO A 321 4.88 -5.72 -11.40
C PRO A 321 3.60 -4.97 -11.01
N SER A 322 3.69 -4.04 -10.07
CA SER A 322 2.57 -3.20 -9.64
C SER A 322 2.36 -1.96 -10.52
N SER A 323 3.13 -1.78 -11.59
CA SER A 323 3.07 -0.60 -12.46
C SER A 323 2.12 -0.78 -13.65
N ASP A 324 1.62 0.33 -14.18
CA ASP A 324 0.86 0.36 -15.43
C ASP A 324 1.68 -0.11 -16.65
N LEU A 325 3.02 -0.13 -16.50
CA LEU A 325 3.97 -0.51 -17.54
C LEU A 325 4.39 -1.98 -17.45
N VAL A 326 3.76 -2.79 -16.60
CA VAL A 326 4.09 -4.21 -16.40
C VAL A 326 4.24 -4.99 -17.72
N ASN A 327 3.33 -4.79 -18.67
CA ASN A 327 3.36 -5.50 -19.96
C ASN A 327 4.59 -5.18 -20.82
N LYS A 328 5.18 -3.99 -20.62
CA LYS A 328 6.37 -3.55 -21.34
C LYS A 328 7.63 -4.26 -20.81
N TYR A 329 7.77 -4.39 -19.49
CA TYR A 329 9.01 -4.88 -18.86
C TYR A 329 8.96 -6.35 -18.43
N ARG A 330 7.80 -6.99 -18.40
CA ARG A 330 7.62 -8.36 -17.86
C ARG A 330 8.60 -9.41 -18.37
N SER A 331 9.03 -9.36 -19.64
CA SER A 331 9.98 -10.31 -20.21
C SER A 331 11.41 -10.13 -19.67
N HIS A 332 11.71 -8.96 -19.10
CA HIS A 332 13.01 -8.58 -18.54
C HIS A 332 13.02 -8.58 -17.00
N PHE A 333 11.93 -9.00 -16.35
CA PHE A 333 11.88 -9.07 -14.89
C PHE A 333 12.94 -10.02 -14.30
N GLY A 334 13.26 -11.10 -15.01
CA GLY A 334 14.37 -12.00 -14.63
C GLY A 334 15.71 -11.28 -14.59
N GLU A 335 16.05 -10.49 -15.62
CA GLU A 335 17.31 -9.73 -15.67
C GLU A 335 17.43 -8.71 -14.54
N ILE A 336 16.32 -8.05 -14.20
CA ILE A 336 16.26 -7.07 -13.10
C ILE A 336 16.42 -7.77 -11.74
N ALA A 337 15.75 -8.92 -11.55
CA ALA A 337 15.89 -9.74 -10.35
C ALA A 337 17.32 -10.25 -10.17
N ASP A 338 17.95 -10.73 -11.24
CA ASP A 338 19.33 -11.22 -11.22
C ASP A 338 20.32 -10.10 -10.84
N ALA A 339 20.08 -8.87 -11.32
CA ALA A 339 20.89 -7.71 -10.94
C ALA A 339 20.79 -7.39 -9.44
N LEU A 340 19.58 -7.47 -8.87
CA LEU A 340 19.35 -7.26 -7.43
C LEU A 340 20.02 -8.37 -6.60
N SER A 341 19.89 -9.62 -7.04
CA SER A 341 20.53 -10.79 -6.42
C SER A 341 22.06 -10.68 -6.44
N ALA A 342 22.64 -10.35 -7.60
CA ALA A 342 24.08 -10.14 -7.75
C ALA A 342 24.59 -9.05 -6.81
N ARG A 343 23.86 -7.92 -6.72
CA ARG A 343 24.22 -6.82 -5.82
C ARG A 343 24.15 -7.22 -4.34
N ARG A 344 23.13 -7.98 -3.95
CA ARG A 344 22.99 -8.53 -2.60
C ARG A 344 24.14 -9.46 -2.23
N ILE A 345 24.51 -10.37 -3.14
CA ILE A 345 25.63 -11.31 -2.96
C ILE A 345 26.95 -10.57 -2.85
N GLU A 346 27.21 -9.59 -3.71
CA GLU A 346 28.44 -8.78 -3.67
C GLU A 346 28.61 -8.04 -2.34
N LEU A 347 27.53 -7.48 -1.80
CA LEU A 347 27.53 -6.76 -0.54
C LEU A 347 27.55 -7.69 0.68
N GLY A 348 27.27 -8.98 0.50
CA GLY A 348 27.20 -9.98 1.57
C GLY A 348 26.12 -9.70 2.63
N ARG A 349 25.12 -8.88 2.31
CA ARG A 349 24.03 -8.52 3.23
C ARG A 349 22.71 -8.29 2.50
N ALA A 350 21.62 -8.72 3.10
CA ALA A 350 20.27 -8.54 2.59
C ALA A 350 19.65 -7.23 3.12
N HIS A 351 19.34 -6.29 2.23
CA HIS A 351 18.60 -5.08 2.61
C HIS A 351 17.09 -5.32 2.42
N PRO A 352 16.24 -5.24 3.46
CA PRO A 352 14.83 -5.65 3.39
C PRO A 352 14.01 -5.02 2.26
N ARG A 353 14.19 -3.72 1.99
CA ARG A 353 13.47 -3.02 0.90
C ARG A 353 13.86 -3.50 -0.49
N LEU A 354 15.13 -3.90 -0.68
CA LEU A 354 15.61 -4.37 -1.98
C LEU A 354 15.27 -5.84 -2.19
N VAL A 355 15.33 -6.66 -1.13
CA VAL A 355 14.85 -8.04 -1.17
C VAL A 355 13.37 -8.09 -1.51
N LEU A 356 12.54 -7.20 -0.94
CA LEU A 356 11.13 -7.11 -1.33
C LEU A 356 10.97 -6.86 -2.84
N GLN A 357 11.79 -5.98 -3.44
CA GLN A 357 11.74 -5.75 -4.89
C GLN A 357 12.23 -6.99 -5.66
N GLU A 358 13.38 -7.56 -5.28
CA GLU A 358 13.92 -8.80 -5.86
C GLU A 358 12.85 -9.90 -5.90
N SER A 359 12.20 -10.16 -4.77
CA SER A 359 11.15 -11.16 -4.65
C SER A 359 9.92 -10.89 -5.52
N ASN A 360 9.45 -9.63 -5.59
CA ASN A 360 8.35 -9.25 -6.47
C ASN A 360 8.69 -9.53 -7.94
N PHE A 361 9.88 -9.10 -8.39
CA PHE A 361 10.31 -9.33 -9.77
C PHE A 361 10.47 -10.82 -10.09
N VAL A 362 11.05 -11.61 -9.17
CA VAL A 362 11.19 -13.06 -9.34
C VAL A 362 9.82 -13.73 -9.50
N ARG A 363 8.88 -13.47 -8.58
CA ARG A 363 7.55 -14.10 -8.61
C ARG A 363 6.79 -13.74 -9.89
N ASP A 364 6.79 -12.46 -10.26
CA ASP A 364 6.05 -12.01 -11.44
C ASP A 364 6.73 -12.41 -12.77
N PHE A 365 8.05 -12.62 -12.76
CA PHE A 365 8.75 -13.27 -13.88
C PHE A 365 8.31 -14.72 -14.05
N VAL A 366 8.21 -15.49 -12.95
CA VAL A 366 7.71 -16.87 -12.98
C VAL A 366 6.25 -16.90 -13.45
N HIS A 367 5.39 -15.99 -12.97
CA HIS A 367 4.01 -15.87 -13.46
C HIS A 367 3.94 -15.53 -14.96
N TRP A 368 4.85 -14.69 -15.46
CA TRP A 368 4.96 -14.47 -16.91
C TRP A 368 5.37 -15.77 -17.64
N GLN A 369 6.41 -16.48 -17.18
CA GLN A 369 6.86 -17.75 -17.75
C GLN A 369 5.74 -18.80 -17.79
N GLN A 370 4.91 -18.89 -16.75
CA GLN A 370 3.70 -19.73 -16.74
C GLN A 370 2.76 -19.36 -17.90
N GLY A 371 2.44 -18.08 -18.05
CA GLY A 371 1.50 -17.60 -19.07
C GLY A 371 1.99 -17.80 -20.50
N VAL A 372 3.31 -17.76 -20.73
CA VAL A 372 3.91 -18.02 -22.05
C VAL A 372 4.41 -19.47 -22.23
N GLN A 373 4.21 -20.33 -21.22
CA GLN A 373 4.66 -21.73 -21.19
C GLN A 373 6.17 -21.89 -21.49
N ILE A 374 6.99 -21.07 -20.84
CA ILE A 374 8.46 -21.15 -20.91
C ILE A 374 8.99 -21.80 -19.63
N GLY A 375 10.00 -22.67 -19.79
CA GLY A 375 10.64 -23.39 -18.68
C GLY A 375 9.85 -24.61 -18.20
N THR A 376 10.50 -25.47 -17.42
CA THR A 376 9.85 -26.61 -16.77
C THR A 376 9.17 -26.19 -15.46
N VAL A 377 8.23 -27.00 -14.97
CA VAL A 377 7.61 -26.76 -13.65
C VAL A 377 8.69 -26.79 -12.57
N GLU A 378 9.63 -27.73 -12.68
CA GLU A 378 10.73 -27.90 -11.74
C GLU A 378 11.63 -26.65 -11.67
N ASP A 379 11.96 -26.04 -12.81
CA ASP A 379 12.80 -24.83 -12.84
C ASP A 379 12.09 -23.62 -12.21
N ARG A 380 10.79 -23.45 -12.50
CA ARG A 380 9.97 -22.36 -11.95
C ARG A 380 9.79 -22.50 -10.45
N VAL A 381 9.50 -23.71 -9.98
CA VAL A 381 9.41 -24.03 -8.56
C VAL A 381 10.75 -23.82 -7.85
N ALA A 382 11.87 -24.28 -8.42
CA ALA A 382 13.19 -24.07 -7.83
C ALA A 382 13.53 -22.58 -7.67
N THR A 383 13.13 -21.77 -8.64
CA THR A 383 13.28 -20.30 -8.59
C THR A 383 12.45 -19.70 -7.45
N LEU A 384 11.18 -20.11 -7.30
CA LEU A 384 10.30 -19.65 -6.23
C LEU A 384 10.77 -20.14 -4.84
N GLU A 385 11.32 -21.34 -4.74
CA GLU A 385 11.89 -21.88 -3.49
C GLU A 385 13.09 -21.08 -3.02
N HIS A 386 14.00 -20.75 -3.94
CA HIS A 386 15.13 -19.89 -3.61
C HIS A 386 14.66 -18.52 -3.11
N ASN A 387 13.60 -17.98 -3.74
CA ASN A 387 12.99 -16.72 -3.31
C ASN A 387 12.32 -16.83 -1.92
N ARG A 388 11.64 -17.95 -1.64
CA ARG A 388 11.06 -18.25 -0.33
C ARG A 388 12.13 -18.28 0.76
N GLU A 389 13.24 -18.98 0.53
CA GLU A 389 14.36 -19.06 1.48
C GLU A 389 14.96 -17.70 1.80
N LEU A 390 15.12 -16.84 0.79
CA LEU A 390 15.60 -15.47 0.96
C LEU A 390 14.63 -14.65 1.84
N LEU A 391 13.33 -14.76 1.59
CA LEU A 391 12.31 -14.06 2.38
C LEU A 391 12.31 -14.52 3.84
N ASP A 392 12.41 -15.83 4.08
CA ASP A 392 12.51 -16.41 5.42
C ASP A 392 13.76 -15.93 6.16
N GLU A 393 14.92 -15.87 5.49
CA GLU A 393 16.17 -15.36 6.06
C GLU A 393 15.99 -13.92 6.55
N VAL A 394 15.42 -13.05 5.72
CA VAL A 394 15.24 -11.61 6.03
C VAL A 394 14.14 -11.40 7.10
N LEU A 395 13.09 -12.20 7.09
CA LEU A 395 12.03 -12.18 8.11
C LEU A 395 12.52 -12.74 9.45
N GLY A 396 13.54 -13.59 9.44
CA GLY A 396 14.23 -14.10 10.63
C GLY A 396 15.08 -13.05 11.35
N ASP A 397 15.46 -11.95 10.67
CA ASP A 397 16.19 -10.85 11.29
C ASP A 397 15.28 -10.04 12.24
N ARG A 398 15.76 -9.86 13.49
CA ARG A 398 15.11 -9.05 14.52
C ARG A 398 15.01 -7.57 14.15
N GLY A 399 15.83 -7.10 13.20
CA GLY A 399 15.77 -5.76 12.63
C GLY A 399 14.53 -5.51 11.75
N THR A 400 13.98 -6.57 11.14
CA THR A 400 12.84 -6.48 10.21
C THR A 400 11.51 -6.33 10.97
N ARG A 401 11.02 -5.10 11.08
CA ARG A 401 9.81 -4.75 11.87
C ARG A 401 8.87 -3.80 11.15
N GLY A 402 7.63 -3.71 11.62
CA GLY A 402 6.66 -2.74 11.13
C GLY A 402 6.25 -3.01 9.67
N LEU A 403 6.10 -1.95 8.87
CA LEU A 403 5.55 -2.03 7.52
C LEU A 403 6.42 -2.85 6.56
N ILE A 404 7.74 -2.86 6.72
CA ILE A 404 8.60 -3.68 5.86
C ILE A 404 8.43 -5.18 6.16
N ARG A 405 8.24 -5.56 7.44
CA ARG A 405 7.89 -6.94 7.82
C ARG A 405 6.55 -7.33 7.21
N LEU A 406 5.54 -6.46 7.31
CA LEU A 406 4.23 -6.70 6.68
C LEU A 406 4.38 -6.98 5.18
N ALA A 407 5.09 -6.12 4.45
CA ALA A 407 5.26 -6.28 3.01
C ALA A 407 5.99 -7.59 2.66
N LEU A 408 7.06 -7.93 3.38
CA LEU A 408 7.79 -9.19 3.20
C LEU A 408 6.97 -10.43 3.56
N SER A 409 6.18 -10.40 4.64
CA SER A 409 5.29 -11.52 5.02
C SER A 409 4.17 -11.73 3.99
N VAL A 410 3.63 -10.64 3.43
CA VAL A 410 2.67 -10.72 2.33
C VAL A 410 3.34 -11.33 1.09
N GLU A 411 4.56 -10.91 0.77
CA GLU A 411 5.29 -11.46 -0.38
C GLU A 411 5.67 -12.93 -0.20
N LEU A 412 6.04 -13.34 1.01
CA LEU A 412 6.29 -14.74 1.35
C LEU A 412 5.03 -15.58 1.15
N ALA A 413 3.88 -15.11 1.64
CA ALA A 413 2.61 -15.81 1.43
C ALA A 413 2.30 -15.95 -0.07
N SER A 414 2.50 -14.89 -0.86
CA SER A 414 2.27 -14.91 -2.30
C SER A 414 3.25 -15.82 -3.06
N THR A 415 4.52 -15.84 -2.67
CA THR A 415 5.54 -16.74 -3.24
C THR A 415 5.20 -18.20 -2.94
N LEU A 416 4.85 -18.53 -1.69
CA LEU A 416 4.40 -19.87 -1.29
C LEU A 416 3.12 -20.28 -2.02
N GLY A 417 2.16 -19.36 -2.17
CA GLY A 417 0.96 -19.58 -2.97
C GLY A 417 1.29 -19.89 -4.43
N ALA A 418 2.25 -19.18 -5.03
CA ALA A 418 2.68 -19.42 -6.40
C ALA A 418 3.33 -20.81 -6.57
N ILE A 419 4.07 -21.29 -5.56
CA ILE A 419 4.60 -22.66 -5.54
C ILE A 419 3.44 -23.69 -5.52
N ILE A 420 2.43 -23.47 -4.68
CA ILE A 420 1.24 -24.34 -4.63
C ILE A 420 0.51 -24.34 -5.96
N TYR A 421 0.40 -23.18 -6.61
CA TYR A 421 -0.22 -23.06 -7.93
C TYR A 421 0.47 -23.92 -8.98
N GLU A 422 1.81 -23.84 -9.06
CA GLU A 422 2.63 -24.64 -9.99
C GLU A 422 2.39 -26.13 -9.80
N TYR A 423 2.41 -26.60 -8.56
CA TYR A 423 2.20 -28.01 -8.25
C TYR A 423 0.76 -28.47 -8.48
N ALA A 424 -0.24 -27.66 -8.14
CA ALA A 424 -1.64 -28.01 -8.33
C ALA A 424 -2.05 -28.08 -9.81
N HIS A 425 -1.34 -27.39 -10.68
CA HIS A 425 -1.61 -27.34 -12.13
C HIS A 425 -0.58 -28.10 -12.97
N ALA A 426 0.36 -28.80 -12.32
CA ALA A 426 1.31 -29.67 -13.01
C ALA A 426 0.59 -30.91 -13.56
N ASP A 427 1.11 -31.47 -14.66
CA ASP A 427 0.61 -32.74 -15.19
C ASP A 427 0.72 -33.87 -14.15
N VAL A 428 -0.30 -34.74 -14.11
CA VAL A 428 -0.54 -35.82 -13.11
C VAL A 428 0.67 -36.73 -12.84
N SER A 429 1.67 -36.75 -13.72
CA SER A 429 2.92 -37.50 -13.55
C SER A 429 3.86 -36.95 -12.47
N VAL A 430 3.68 -35.70 -12.03
CA VAL A 430 4.47 -35.11 -10.93
C VAL A 430 3.64 -35.21 -9.65
N HIS A 431 3.75 -36.34 -8.94
CA HIS A 431 3.19 -36.45 -7.59
C HIS A 431 4.00 -35.58 -6.64
N VAL A 432 3.39 -34.51 -6.13
CA VAL A 432 4.04 -33.58 -5.20
C VAL A 432 3.59 -33.93 -3.80
N GLU A 433 4.44 -34.65 -3.07
CA GLU A 433 4.28 -34.82 -1.62
C GLU A 433 4.49 -33.48 -0.90
N GLY A 434 3.71 -33.22 0.15
CA GLY A 434 3.92 -32.06 1.03
C GLY A 434 3.12 -30.78 0.72
N LEU A 435 2.10 -30.82 -0.14
CA LEU A 435 1.20 -29.66 -0.31
C LEU A 435 0.53 -29.22 0.99
N ALA A 436 0.23 -30.17 1.88
CA ALA A 436 -0.35 -29.88 3.19
C ALA A 436 0.58 -29.06 4.10
N SER A 437 1.89 -29.33 4.12
CA SER A 437 2.87 -28.57 4.90
C SER A 437 3.13 -27.20 4.28
N ARG A 438 3.13 -27.10 2.94
CA ARG A 438 3.27 -25.81 2.25
C ARG A 438 2.11 -24.85 2.56
N LEU A 439 0.90 -25.37 2.70
CA LEU A 439 -0.23 -24.58 3.16
C LEU A 439 -0.10 -24.12 4.62
N ASP A 440 0.58 -24.89 5.47
CA ASP A 440 0.93 -24.40 6.82
C ASP A 440 1.86 -23.20 6.73
N ASP A 441 2.87 -23.26 5.87
CA ASP A 441 3.81 -22.15 5.67
C ASP A 441 3.09 -20.90 5.15
N VAL A 442 2.15 -21.06 4.19
CA VAL A 442 1.28 -19.96 3.74
C VAL A 442 0.50 -19.40 4.91
N LEU A 443 -0.16 -20.25 5.70
CA LEU A 443 -0.94 -19.82 6.85
C LEU A 443 -0.06 -19.03 7.83
N VAL A 444 1.12 -19.53 8.18
CA VAL A 444 2.07 -18.84 9.07
C VAL A 444 2.41 -17.45 8.52
N ALA A 445 2.78 -17.34 7.25
CA ALA A 445 3.10 -16.05 6.62
C ALA A 445 1.90 -15.09 6.62
N VAL A 446 0.69 -15.60 6.40
CA VAL A 446 -0.55 -14.81 6.48
C VAL A 446 -0.84 -14.34 7.90
N LEU A 447 -0.71 -15.21 8.89
CA LEU A 447 -0.91 -14.83 10.30
C LEU A 447 0.13 -13.79 10.75
N ASP A 448 1.38 -13.92 10.31
CA ASP A 448 2.45 -12.95 10.55
C ASP A 448 2.13 -11.57 9.95
N ALA A 449 1.65 -11.54 8.70
CA ALA A 449 1.20 -10.30 8.07
C ALA A 449 0.03 -9.67 8.84
N ARG A 450 -0.95 -10.48 9.25
CA ARG A 450 -2.12 -10.03 9.99
C ARG A 450 -1.81 -9.55 11.41
N ALA A 451 -0.76 -10.06 12.04
CA ALA A 451 -0.28 -9.57 13.33
C ALA A 451 0.21 -8.11 13.25
N VAL A 452 0.69 -7.67 12.07
CA VAL A 452 1.14 -6.29 11.84
C VAL A 452 -0.01 -5.40 11.34
N ASP A 453 -0.79 -5.89 10.36
CA ASP A 453 -1.99 -5.22 9.86
C ASP A 453 -3.18 -6.20 9.76
N PRO A 454 -4.04 -6.23 10.78
CA PRO A 454 -5.21 -7.12 10.79
C PRO A 454 -6.23 -6.82 9.69
N GLY A 455 -6.16 -5.62 9.07
CA GLY A 455 -7.07 -5.20 8.01
C GLY A 455 -6.58 -5.56 6.61
N ASN A 456 -5.38 -6.11 6.47
CA ASN A 456 -4.82 -6.41 5.16
C ASN A 456 -5.50 -7.65 4.54
N VAL A 457 -6.20 -7.42 3.43
CA VAL A 457 -7.03 -8.41 2.75
C VAL A 457 -6.22 -9.31 1.82
N HIS A 458 -5.09 -8.80 1.29
CA HIS A 458 -4.29 -9.48 0.29
C HIS A 458 -3.74 -10.85 0.74
N PRO A 459 -3.06 -10.98 1.90
CA PRO A 459 -2.57 -12.29 2.35
C PRO A 459 -3.71 -13.29 2.60
N VAL A 460 -4.90 -12.82 2.99
CA VAL A 460 -6.07 -13.67 3.17
C VAL A 460 -6.61 -14.18 1.84
N ASP A 461 -6.63 -13.34 0.80
CA ASP A 461 -6.97 -13.78 -0.57
C ASP A 461 -6.00 -14.87 -1.05
N VAL A 462 -4.70 -14.69 -0.78
CA VAL A 462 -3.65 -15.67 -1.11
C VAL A 462 -3.91 -17.02 -0.47
N LEU A 463 -4.12 -17.07 0.83
CA LEU A 463 -4.46 -18.33 1.51
C LEU A 463 -5.72 -18.97 0.93
N ALA A 464 -6.74 -18.18 0.61
CA ALA A 464 -7.99 -18.69 0.08
C ALA A 464 -7.82 -19.37 -1.28
N TRP A 465 -7.12 -18.73 -2.23
CA TRP A 465 -6.94 -19.33 -3.55
C TRP A 465 -5.90 -20.45 -3.56
N ALA A 466 -4.84 -20.36 -2.76
CA ALA A 466 -3.87 -21.44 -2.63
C ALA A 466 -4.51 -22.70 -2.01
N THR A 467 -5.35 -22.53 -0.99
CA THR A 467 -6.11 -23.63 -0.40
C THR A 467 -7.07 -24.26 -1.41
N ARG A 468 -7.77 -23.44 -2.20
CA ARG A 468 -8.66 -23.92 -3.26
C ARG A 468 -7.89 -24.79 -4.27
N ASP A 469 -6.76 -24.30 -4.76
CA ASP A 469 -5.99 -24.99 -5.80
C ASP A 469 -5.39 -26.30 -5.27
N ALA A 470 -4.86 -26.30 -4.05
CA ALA A 470 -4.40 -27.52 -3.39
C ALA A 470 -5.51 -28.55 -3.20
N VAL A 471 -6.72 -28.13 -2.78
CA VAL A 471 -7.87 -29.04 -2.63
C VAL A 471 -8.31 -29.61 -3.98
N LEU A 472 -8.30 -28.81 -5.04
CA LEU A 472 -8.67 -29.25 -6.39
C LEU A 472 -7.65 -30.20 -7.04
N SER A 473 -6.42 -30.24 -6.53
CA SER A 473 -5.40 -31.17 -7.00
C SER A 473 -5.64 -32.63 -6.57
N ASP A 474 -6.60 -32.88 -5.66
CA ASP A 474 -6.93 -34.21 -5.09
C ASP A 474 -5.74 -34.93 -4.41
N THR A 475 -4.68 -34.21 -4.06
CA THR A 475 -3.48 -34.76 -3.37
C THR A 475 -3.62 -34.81 -1.85
N LEU A 476 -4.51 -34.00 -1.28
CA LEU A 476 -4.70 -33.89 0.17
C LEU A 476 -5.53 -35.06 0.71
N THR A 477 -5.12 -35.59 1.87
CA THR A 477 -5.98 -36.53 2.60
C THR A 477 -7.26 -35.85 3.08
N PRO A 478 -8.34 -36.60 3.36
CA PRO A 478 -9.58 -36.01 3.90
C PRO A 478 -9.38 -35.17 5.17
N ALA A 479 -8.46 -35.58 6.05
CA ALA A 479 -8.12 -34.84 7.27
C ALA A 479 -7.45 -33.49 6.96
N GLU A 480 -6.43 -33.51 6.10
CA GLU A 480 -5.71 -32.30 5.68
C GLU A 480 -6.63 -31.35 4.94
N ARG A 481 -7.45 -31.86 4.00
CA ARG A 481 -8.46 -31.06 3.29
C ARG A 481 -9.36 -30.29 4.26
N VAL A 482 -9.91 -30.97 5.26
CA VAL A 482 -10.78 -30.33 6.26
C VAL A 482 -10.01 -29.28 7.06
N ASP A 483 -8.81 -29.60 7.56
CA ASP A 483 -8.03 -28.69 8.39
C ASP A 483 -7.63 -27.41 7.65
N ARG A 484 -7.19 -27.52 6.38
CA ARG A 484 -6.80 -26.36 5.56
C ARG A 484 -7.98 -25.49 5.15
N LEU A 485 -9.11 -26.12 4.79
CA LEU A 485 -10.35 -25.38 4.53
C LEU A 485 -10.79 -24.62 5.79
N ALA A 486 -10.67 -25.22 6.98
CA ALA A 486 -11.02 -24.56 8.23
C ALA A 486 -10.16 -23.32 8.47
N SER A 487 -8.85 -23.42 8.25
CA SER A 487 -7.93 -22.29 8.40
C SER A 487 -8.21 -21.15 7.40
N ALA A 488 -8.45 -21.48 6.14
CA ALA A 488 -8.79 -20.47 5.12
C ALA A 488 -10.12 -19.76 5.42
N VAL A 489 -11.17 -20.53 5.75
CA VAL A 489 -12.49 -19.98 6.10
C VAL A 489 -12.44 -19.15 7.38
N ALA A 490 -11.74 -19.61 8.42
CA ALA A 490 -11.58 -18.86 9.66
C ALA A 490 -10.86 -17.52 9.44
N THR A 491 -9.82 -17.52 8.60
CA THR A 491 -9.10 -16.29 8.25
C THR A 491 -10.00 -15.31 7.48
N LEU A 492 -10.82 -15.80 6.54
CA LEU A 492 -11.77 -14.96 5.80
C LEU A 492 -12.84 -14.33 6.70
N GLU A 493 -13.47 -15.12 7.57
CA GLU A 493 -14.55 -14.63 8.43
C GLU A 493 -14.06 -13.70 9.54
N SER A 494 -12.76 -13.73 9.85
CA SER A 494 -12.16 -12.86 10.87
C SER A 494 -12.08 -11.38 10.46
N LEU A 495 -12.12 -11.08 9.16
CA LEU A 495 -11.97 -9.72 8.62
C LEU A 495 -13.19 -8.83 8.95
N ASP A 496 -12.93 -7.56 9.30
CA ASP A 496 -13.99 -6.55 9.43
C ASP A 496 -14.51 -6.16 8.04
N ARG A 497 -15.56 -6.86 7.58
CA ARG A 497 -16.24 -6.59 6.31
C ARG A 497 -16.70 -5.14 6.16
N SER A 498 -16.99 -4.46 7.26
CA SER A 498 -17.45 -3.06 7.22
C SER A 498 -16.32 -2.06 6.93
N SER A 499 -15.04 -2.49 6.96
CA SER A 499 -13.89 -1.61 6.63
C SER A 499 -13.44 -1.71 5.17
N LEU A 500 -13.98 -2.66 4.41
CA LEU A 500 -13.50 -3.00 3.09
C LEU A 500 -14.11 -2.11 2.00
N THR A 501 -13.39 -1.94 0.90
CA THR A 501 -13.95 -1.34 -0.32
C THR A 501 -14.92 -2.31 -1.00
N GLY A 502 -15.80 -1.81 -1.88
CA GLY A 502 -16.77 -2.64 -2.60
C GLY A 502 -16.09 -3.76 -3.41
N ALA A 503 -14.97 -3.45 -4.07
CA ALA A 503 -14.19 -4.42 -4.83
C ALA A 503 -13.54 -5.50 -3.93
N GLN A 504 -12.97 -5.09 -2.79
CA GLN A 504 -12.40 -6.04 -1.81
C GLN A 504 -13.47 -6.97 -1.24
N LEU A 505 -14.63 -6.43 -0.88
CA LEU A 505 -15.75 -7.22 -0.37
C LEU A 505 -16.25 -8.22 -1.42
N ALA A 506 -16.43 -7.80 -2.67
CA ALA A 506 -16.85 -8.68 -3.75
C ALA A 506 -15.85 -9.82 -4.00
N ASN A 507 -14.54 -9.53 -3.93
CA ASN A 507 -13.52 -10.55 -4.08
C ASN A 507 -13.54 -11.55 -2.91
N LEU A 508 -13.66 -11.08 -1.66
CA LEU A 508 -13.77 -11.98 -0.50
C LEU A 508 -15.04 -12.82 -0.53
N ASP A 509 -16.18 -12.26 -0.93
CA ASP A 509 -17.43 -13.01 -1.05
C ASP A 509 -17.30 -14.09 -2.14
N LYS A 510 -16.61 -13.77 -3.25
CA LYS A 510 -16.25 -14.76 -4.28
C LYS A 510 -15.37 -15.90 -3.69
N ARG A 511 -14.30 -15.58 -2.96
CA ARG A 511 -13.44 -16.58 -2.31
C ARG A 511 -14.20 -17.43 -1.29
N GLY A 512 -15.03 -16.79 -0.48
CA GLY A 512 -15.89 -17.47 0.48
C GLY A 512 -16.85 -18.44 -0.22
N ALA A 513 -17.45 -18.06 -1.35
CA ALA A 513 -18.30 -18.95 -2.14
C ALA A 513 -17.51 -20.14 -2.73
N GLU A 514 -16.30 -19.90 -3.26
CA GLU A 514 -15.42 -20.95 -3.78
C GLU A 514 -15.09 -21.99 -2.69
N LEU A 515 -14.66 -21.57 -1.51
CA LEU A 515 -14.33 -22.47 -0.40
C LEU A 515 -15.55 -23.19 0.17
N ASN A 516 -16.68 -22.51 0.32
CA ASN A 516 -17.93 -23.14 0.79
C ASN A 516 -18.44 -24.21 -0.18
N LYS A 517 -18.25 -24.03 -1.49
CA LYS A 517 -18.58 -25.04 -2.49
C LYS A 517 -17.72 -26.31 -2.31
N LEU A 518 -16.43 -26.15 -1.99
CA LEU A 518 -15.53 -27.26 -1.69
C LEU A 518 -15.93 -28.02 -0.41
N LEU A 519 -16.64 -27.38 0.53
CA LEU A 519 -17.19 -28.01 1.74
C LEU A 519 -18.56 -28.68 1.51
N SER A 520 -19.39 -28.11 0.62
CA SER A 520 -20.81 -28.46 0.48
C SER A 520 -21.10 -29.67 -0.41
N ASN A 521 -20.09 -30.24 -1.06
CA ASN A 521 -20.24 -31.30 -2.08
C ASN A 521 -20.05 -32.75 -1.58
N ASP A 522 -20.01 -33.00 -0.27
CA ASP A 522 -19.77 -34.35 0.27
C ASP A 522 -20.59 -34.60 1.55
N ASP A 523 -21.67 -35.39 1.46
CA ASP A 523 -22.34 -35.96 2.66
C ASP A 523 -21.35 -36.78 3.51
N ALA A 524 -20.36 -37.38 2.83
CA ALA A 524 -19.24 -38.08 3.45
C ALA A 524 -18.33 -37.17 4.30
N VAL A 525 -18.16 -35.90 3.92
CA VAL A 525 -17.35 -34.92 4.68
C VAL A 525 -18.06 -34.56 5.98
N TRP A 526 -19.39 -34.42 5.98
CA TRP A 526 -20.15 -34.17 7.21
C TRP A 526 -20.14 -35.36 8.17
N GLU A 527 -20.28 -36.58 7.65
CA GLU A 527 -20.14 -37.80 8.46
C GLU A 527 -18.70 -37.93 9.01
N TYR A 528 -17.70 -37.57 8.20
CA TYR A 528 -16.30 -37.57 8.58
C TYR A 528 -15.96 -36.50 9.64
N LEU A 529 -16.51 -35.29 9.51
CA LEU A 529 -16.39 -34.21 10.51
C LEU A 529 -16.94 -34.66 11.86
N GLY A 530 -18.10 -35.34 11.88
CA GLY A 530 -18.66 -35.91 13.11
C GLY A 530 -17.73 -36.96 13.75
N LYS A 531 -17.06 -37.79 12.93
CA LYS A 531 -16.06 -38.76 13.43
C LYS A 531 -14.79 -38.06 13.96
N LEU A 532 -14.33 -37.00 13.31
CA LEU A 532 -13.17 -36.23 13.73
C LEU A 532 -13.40 -35.44 15.02
N GLU A 533 -14.62 -34.94 15.25
CA GLU A 533 -14.98 -34.26 16.49
C GLU A 533 -14.88 -35.20 17.71
N LEU A 534 -15.24 -36.48 17.57
CA LEU A 534 -15.07 -37.47 18.63
C LEU A 534 -13.59 -37.66 19.04
N ASN A 535 -12.66 -37.32 18.14
CA ASN A 535 -11.22 -37.33 18.39
C ASN A 535 -10.68 -35.94 18.79
N ALA A 536 -11.55 -35.01 19.17
CA ALA A 536 -11.21 -33.64 19.59
C ALA A 536 -10.46 -32.80 18.54
N SER A 537 -10.69 -33.06 17.24
CA SER A 537 -10.08 -32.28 16.16
C SER A 537 -10.55 -30.82 16.17
N PRO A 538 -9.64 -29.83 16.26
CA PRO A 538 -10.01 -28.40 16.26
C PRO A 538 -10.74 -27.95 15.00
N ALA A 539 -10.28 -28.38 13.82
CA ALA A 539 -10.93 -28.04 12.55
C ALA A 539 -12.39 -28.54 12.49
N ALA A 540 -12.63 -29.77 12.97
CA ALA A 540 -13.97 -30.34 13.00
C ALA A 540 -14.88 -29.60 13.99
N THR A 541 -14.39 -29.33 15.20
CA THR A 541 -15.12 -28.56 16.21
C THR A 541 -15.44 -27.14 15.71
N TYR A 542 -14.48 -26.48 15.07
CA TYR A 542 -14.66 -25.16 14.47
C TYR A 542 -15.79 -25.17 13.42
N PHE A 543 -15.73 -26.07 12.43
CA PHE A 543 -16.73 -26.10 11.36
C PHE A 543 -18.13 -26.43 11.87
N LEU A 544 -18.25 -27.42 12.75
CA LEU A 544 -19.55 -27.80 13.32
C LEU A 544 -20.14 -26.66 14.16
N ALA A 545 -19.31 -25.95 14.94
CA ALA A 545 -19.74 -24.77 15.67
C ALA A 545 -20.11 -23.60 14.75
N GLN A 546 -19.34 -23.37 13.69
CA GLN A 546 -19.59 -22.31 12.71
C GLN A 546 -20.92 -22.56 11.97
N PHE A 547 -21.17 -23.81 11.57
CA PHE A 547 -22.42 -24.19 10.91
C PHE A 547 -23.60 -24.05 11.87
N ASP A 548 -23.48 -24.56 13.11
CA ASP A 548 -24.48 -24.35 14.16
C ASP A 548 -24.78 -22.85 14.36
N ALA A 549 -23.76 -21.98 14.37
CA ALA A 549 -23.94 -20.54 14.55
C ALA A 549 -24.73 -19.87 13.41
N LYS A 550 -24.77 -20.46 12.21
CA LYS A 550 -25.54 -19.96 11.07
C LYS A 550 -27.06 -20.24 11.19
N ASP A 551 -27.47 -21.14 12.09
CA ASP A 551 -28.88 -21.47 12.37
C ASP A 551 -29.58 -20.47 13.34
N GLY A 552 -29.09 -19.23 13.39
CA GLY A 552 -29.65 -18.17 14.23
C GLY A 552 -29.45 -18.38 15.75
N PRO A 553 -30.23 -17.70 16.62
CA PRO A 553 -29.94 -17.63 18.06
C PRO A 553 -29.98 -18.96 18.83
N ALA A 554 -30.74 -19.95 18.35
CA ALA A 554 -30.74 -21.29 18.93
C ALA A 554 -29.47 -22.05 18.55
N GLY A 555 -29.03 -21.89 17.30
CA GLY A 555 -27.79 -22.44 16.78
C GLY A 555 -26.54 -21.86 17.44
N GLU A 556 -26.47 -20.54 17.61
CA GLU A 556 -25.39 -19.87 18.34
C GLU A 556 -25.19 -20.42 19.76
N ARG A 557 -26.28 -20.74 20.46
CA ARG A 557 -26.22 -21.39 21.79
C ARG A 557 -25.72 -22.83 21.73
N ARG A 558 -25.99 -23.58 20.65
CA ARG A 558 -25.41 -24.91 20.43
C ARG A 558 -23.92 -24.79 20.16
N ALA A 559 -23.52 -23.89 19.27
CA ALA A 559 -22.12 -23.60 18.94
C ALA A 559 -21.31 -23.22 20.19
N LEU A 560 -21.82 -22.31 21.04
CA LEU A 560 -21.16 -21.93 22.29
C LEU A 560 -20.99 -23.10 23.25
N ARG A 561 -22.00 -23.95 23.41
CA ARG A 561 -21.90 -25.14 24.27
C ARG A 561 -20.86 -26.11 23.73
N ARG A 562 -20.85 -26.35 22.42
CA ARG A 562 -19.87 -27.20 21.73
C ARG A 562 -18.45 -26.71 21.98
N LEU A 563 -18.18 -25.42 21.76
CA LEU A 563 -16.86 -24.83 21.98
C LEU A 563 -16.42 -24.85 23.45
N ARG A 564 -17.32 -24.57 24.40
CA ARG A 564 -17.00 -24.58 25.83
C ARG A 564 -16.73 -25.99 26.39
N GLN A 565 -17.35 -27.01 25.81
CA GLN A 565 -17.17 -28.41 26.21
C GLN A 565 -15.97 -29.09 25.53
N ALA A 566 -15.36 -28.45 24.54
CA ALA A 566 -14.19 -28.96 23.86
C ALA A 566 -12.96 -29.02 24.82
N PRO A 567 -12.02 -29.95 24.59
CA PRO A 567 -10.78 -30.03 25.37
C PRO A 567 -9.97 -28.72 25.36
N PRO A 568 -9.15 -28.45 26.39
CA PRO A 568 -8.34 -27.22 26.47
C PRO A 568 -7.52 -26.94 25.20
N ASP A 569 -6.87 -27.95 24.63
CA ASP A 569 -6.04 -27.79 23.42
C ASP A 569 -6.87 -27.35 22.21
N THR A 570 -8.06 -27.94 22.04
CA THR A 570 -9.02 -27.58 20.99
C THR A 570 -9.57 -26.17 21.20
N ARG A 571 -9.78 -25.75 22.45
CA ARG A 571 -10.21 -24.37 22.79
C ARG A 571 -9.10 -23.34 22.56
N ALA A 572 -7.84 -23.74 22.75
CA ALA A 572 -6.67 -22.89 22.53
C ALA A 572 -6.30 -22.75 21.04
N ASP A 573 -6.79 -23.63 20.15
CA ASP A 573 -6.69 -23.44 18.70
C ASP A 573 -7.30 -22.09 18.31
N TRP A 574 -6.54 -21.29 17.56
CA TRP A 574 -6.91 -19.90 17.27
C TRP A 574 -8.27 -19.77 16.56
N ARG A 575 -8.67 -20.77 15.74
CA ARG A 575 -9.94 -20.78 15.00
C ARG A 575 -11.12 -20.93 15.96
N CYS A 576 -11.02 -21.90 16.86
CA CYS A 576 -12.03 -22.16 17.90
C CYS A 576 -12.08 -21.02 18.91
N ALA A 577 -10.92 -20.53 19.36
CA ALA A 577 -10.80 -19.43 20.30
C ALA A 577 -11.46 -18.15 19.78
N GLN A 578 -11.17 -17.78 18.52
CA GLN A 578 -11.75 -16.59 17.90
C GLN A 578 -13.27 -16.68 17.80
N LEU A 579 -13.80 -17.82 17.34
CA LEU A 579 -15.24 -18.05 17.27
C LEU A 579 -15.89 -18.04 18.67
N LEU A 580 -15.21 -18.59 19.68
CA LEU A 580 -15.68 -18.58 21.06
C LEU A 580 -15.77 -17.15 21.61
N ILE A 581 -14.78 -16.28 21.32
CA ILE A 581 -14.79 -14.86 21.68
C ILE A 581 -15.99 -14.14 21.05
N ASP A 582 -16.14 -14.28 19.73
CA ASP A 582 -17.17 -13.56 18.97
C ASP A 582 -18.58 -13.99 19.39
N LEU A 583 -18.81 -15.29 19.56
CA LEU A 583 -20.11 -15.81 20.01
C LEU A 583 -20.38 -15.46 21.47
N THR A 584 -19.37 -15.47 22.36
CA THR A 584 -19.55 -15.10 23.76
C THR A 584 -19.91 -13.62 23.88
N TRP A 585 -19.21 -12.76 23.15
CA TRP A 585 -19.51 -11.34 23.10
C TRP A 585 -20.92 -11.06 22.57
N LYS A 586 -21.31 -11.75 21.49
CA LYS A 586 -22.67 -11.64 20.92
C LYS A 586 -23.74 -12.13 21.89
N ALA A 587 -23.49 -13.20 22.63
CA ALA A 587 -24.42 -13.71 23.63
C ALA A 587 -24.60 -12.75 24.82
N ILE A 588 -23.54 -12.04 25.21
CA ILE A 588 -23.58 -11.05 26.29
C ILE A 588 -24.26 -9.76 25.85
N THR A 589 -23.89 -9.24 24.67
CA THR A 589 -24.23 -7.87 24.25
C THR A 589 -25.36 -7.79 23.22
N GLY A 590 -25.75 -8.92 22.63
CA GLY A 590 -26.67 -9.00 21.50
C GLY A 590 -26.10 -8.53 20.16
N ASN A 591 -24.87 -8.02 20.13
CA ASN A 591 -24.24 -7.43 18.95
C ASN A 591 -22.93 -8.15 18.60
N GLN A 592 -22.56 -8.15 17.32
CA GLN A 592 -21.25 -8.65 16.90
C GLN A 592 -20.14 -7.74 17.44
N LEU A 593 -19.00 -8.34 17.77
CA LEU A 593 -17.84 -7.63 18.29
C LEU A 593 -17.30 -6.65 17.23
N LEU A 594 -16.98 -5.42 17.67
CA LEU A 594 -16.50 -4.30 16.87
C LEU A 594 -17.41 -3.86 15.71
N LEU A 595 -18.66 -4.35 15.64
CA LEU A 595 -19.63 -3.92 14.65
C LEU A 595 -20.32 -2.61 15.10
N GLY A 596 -20.26 -1.59 14.25
CA GLY A 596 -20.87 -0.29 14.50
C GLY A 596 -19.96 0.71 15.25
N GLU A 597 -20.54 1.88 15.53
CA GLU A 597 -19.93 2.98 16.27
C GLU A 597 -20.88 3.45 17.37
N ARG A 598 -20.31 3.83 18.52
CA ARG A 598 -21.04 4.36 19.69
C ARG A 598 -22.18 3.46 20.15
N VAL A 599 -21.98 2.14 20.08
CA VAL A 599 -22.96 1.14 20.51
C VAL A 599 -23.09 1.19 22.04
N PRO A 600 -24.28 1.46 22.61
CA PRO A 600 -24.49 1.40 24.05
C PRO A 600 -24.19 0.00 24.58
N LEU A 601 -23.39 -0.08 25.64
CA LEU A 601 -22.89 -1.32 26.22
C LEU A 601 -23.14 -1.35 27.72
N TYR A 602 -23.95 -2.30 28.15
CA TYR A 602 -24.11 -2.68 29.54
C TYR A 602 -23.51 -4.06 29.78
N LEU A 603 -22.67 -4.19 30.80
CA LEU A 603 -22.09 -5.47 31.22
C LEU A 603 -22.56 -5.76 32.65
N SER A 604 -23.36 -6.81 32.82
CA SER A 604 -23.79 -7.27 34.14
C SER A 604 -22.65 -7.99 34.87
N PRO A 605 -22.75 -8.20 36.19
CA PRO A 605 -21.76 -8.99 36.93
C PRO A 605 -21.52 -10.39 36.34
N GLU A 606 -22.58 -11.07 35.87
CA GLU A 606 -22.48 -12.38 35.22
C GLU A 606 -21.77 -12.29 33.85
N ALA A 607 -21.89 -11.17 33.15
CA ALA A 607 -21.17 -10.93 31.91
C ALA A 607 -19.66 -10.73 32.17
N LEU A 608 -19.31 -10.01 33.23
CA LEU A 608 -17.92 -9.82 33.65
C LEU A 608 -17.28 -11.16 34.04
N GLU A 609 -17.99 -11.99 34.81
CA GLU A 609 -17.53 -13.33 35.17
C GLU A 609 -17.32 -14.22 33.93
N GLN A 610 -18.23 -14.16 32.95
CA GLN A 610 -18.06 -14.89 31.69
C GLN A 610 -16.84 -14.44 30.88
N ILE A 611 -16.55 -13.14 30.84
CA ILE A 611 -15.36 -12.61 30.15
C ILE A 611 -14.07 -13.01 30.90
N ALA A 612 -14.09 -12.99 32.23
CA ALA A 612 -12.97 -13.44 33.06
C ALA A 612 -12.71 -14.94 32.87
N GLN A 613 -13.77 -15.77 32.89
CA GLN A 613 -13.66 -17.21 32.63
C GLN A 613 -13.13 -17.49 31.23
N LEU A 614 -13.56 -16.71 30.22
CA LEU A 614 -13.02 -16.82 28.86
C LEU A 614 -11.51 -16.54 28.82
N ALA A 615 -11.01 -15.60 29.63
CA ALA A 615 -9.56 -15.34 29.71
C ALA A 615 -8.79 -16.52 30.32
N VAL A 616 -9.39 -17.21 31.30
CA VAL A 616 -8.82 -18.44 31.88
C VAL A 616 -8.86 -19.59 30.88
N ASP A 617 -9.98 -19.75 30.17
CA ASP A 617 -10.19 -20.83 29.21
C ASP A 617 -9.26 -20.74 28.00
N LEU A 618 -8.95 -19.52 27.55
CA LEU A 618 -8.07 -19.28 26.41
C LEU A 618 -6.57 -19.31 26.78
N GLY A 619 -6.22 -19.07 28.05
CA GLY A 619 -4.84 -19.15 28.53
C GLY A 619 -3.85 -18.35 27.67
N ASP A 620 -2.78 -19.01 27.23
CA ASP A 620 -1.72 -18.46 26.35
C ASP A 620 -2.00 -18.70 24.85
N ALA A 621 -3.27 -18.86 24.45
CA ALA A 621 -3.62 -19.05 23.04
C ALA A 621 -3.07 -17.91 22.17
N VAL A 622 -2.31 -18.28 21.12
CA VAL A 622 -1.76 -17.33 20.16
C VAL A 622 -2.85 -16.95 19.17
N LEU A 623 -3.42 -15.75 19.35
CA LEU A 623 -4.52 -15.25 18.54
C LEU A 623 -3.99 -14.27 17.47
N PRO A 624 -4.22 -14.54 16.17
CA PRO A 624 -3.87 -13.60 15.09
C PRO A 624 -4.51 -12.21 15.27
N ASP A 625 -5.76 -12.18 15.74
CA ASP A 625 -6.49 -10.96 16.09
C ASP A 625 -6.55 -10.73 17.60
N GLY A 626 -5.48 -11.01 18.33
CA GLY A 626 -5.45 -10.92 19.80
C GLY A 626 -5.93 -9.57 20.36
N TYR A 627 -5.79 -8.48 19.60
CA TYR A 627 -6.31 -7.16 19.95
C TYR A 627 -7.82 -7.16 20.23
N ARG A 628 -8.61 -8.01 19.56
CA ARG A 628 -10.07 -8.10 19.76
C ARG A 628 -10.38 -8.55 21.18
N PHE A 629 -9.71 -9.60 21.63
CA PHE A 629 -9.90 -10.13 22.97
C PHE A 629 -9.32 -9.22 24.04
N LEU A 630 -8.13 -8.66 23.81
CA LEU A 630 -7.54 -7.64 24.69
C LEU A 630 -8.47 -6.44 24.87
N PHE A 631 -9.14 -5.99 23.80
CA PHE A 631 -10.11 -4.90 23.87
C PHE A 631 -11.34 -5.26 24.69
N VAL A 632 -11.90 -6.47 24.51
CA VAL A 632 -13.01 -6.99 25.32
C VAL A 632 -12.64 -7.05 26.80
N ARG A 633 -11.47 -7.61 27.12
CA ARG A 633 -10.95 -7.66 28.50
C ARG A 633 -10.73 -6.27 29.07
N ALA A 634 -10.12 -5.36 28.33
CA ALA A 634 -9.88 -3.99 28.78
C ALA A 634 -11.17 -3.26 29.16
N ILE A 635 -12.26 -3.46 28.40
CA ILE A 635 -13.58 -2.92 28.72
C ILE A 635 -14.12 -3.56 30.01
N ALA A 636 -14.03 -4.89 30.13
CA ALA A 636 -14.52 -5.61 31.32
C ALA A 636 -13.80 -5.14 32.60
N GLU A 637 -12.47 -5.04 32.58
CA GLU A 637 -11.67 -4.55 33.71
C GLU A 637 -12.01 -3.09 34.05
N PHE A 638 -12.24 -2.25 33.05
CA PHE A 638 -12.65 -0.86 33.27
C PHE A 638 -14.02 -0.77 33.97
N VAL A 639 -14.99 -1.59 33.55
CA VAL A 639 -16.33 -1.64 34.17
C VAL A 639 -16.26 -2.26 35.57
N ALA A 640 -15.40 -3.24 35.80
CA ALA A 640 -15.16 -3.84 37.11
C ALA A 640 -14.45 -2.90 38.10
N GLY A 641 -13.81 -1.84 37.59
CA GLY A 641 -13.11 -0.83 38.39
C GLY A 641 -11.59 -1.04 38.50
N ASP A 642 -11.02 -2.04 37.83
CA ASP A 642 -9.57 -2.20 37.70
C ASP A 642 -9.03 -1.33 36.56
N PHE A 643 -8.94 -0.03 36.82
CA PHE A 643 -8.48 0.93 35.83
C PHE A 643 -7.00 0.76 35.45
N THR A 644 -6.20 0.14 36.31
CA THR A 644 -4.76 -0.04 36.06
C THR A 644 -4.56 -1.10 35.00
N GLU A 645 -5.19 -2.26 35.19
CA GLU A 645 -5.12 -3.36 34.22
C GLU A 645 -5.84 -3.00 32.91
N ALA A 646 -7.00 -2.34 32.99
CA ALA A 646 -7.68 -1.83 31.81
C ALA A 646 -6.78 -0.93 30.96
N THR A 647 -6.03 -0.01 31.59
CA THR A 647 -5.11 0.89 30.88
C THR A 647 -3.96 0.14 30.20
N ARG A 648 -3.43 -0.90 30.86
CA ARG A 648 -2.38 -1.76 30.29
C ARG A 648 -2.90 -2.49 29.04
N LEU A 649 -4.06 -3.13 29.15
CA LEU A 649 -4.68 -3.87 28.05
C LEU A 649 -5.09 -2.98 26.87
N PHE A 650 -5.63 -1.78 27.13
CA PHE A 650 -5.93 -0.82 26.05
C PHE A 650 -4.69 -0.33 25.32
N ARG A 651 -3.56 -0.16 26.02
CA ARG A 651 -2.29 0.21 25.38
C ARG A 651 -1.81 -0.91 24.46
N GLU A 652 -1.86 -2.15 24.94
CA GLU A 652 -1.46 -3.33 24.17
C GLU A 652 -2.34 -3.51 22.92
N ALA A 653 -3.66 -3.42 23.07
CA ALA A 653 -4.58 -3.43 21.93
C ALA A 653 -4.35 -2.25 20.97
N GLY A 654 -4.02 -1.07 21.49
CA GLY A 654 -3.69 0.12 20.70
C GLY A 654 -2.41 -0.04 19.88
N ASP A 655 -1.41 -0.72 20.43
CA ASP A 655 -0.14 -1.00 19.76
C ASP A 655 -0.30 -2.02 18.62
N LEU A 656 -1.12 -3.05 18.82
CA LEU A 656 -1.45 -4.05 17.79
C LEU A 656 -2.35 -3.51 16.67
N THR A 657 -3.08 -2.42 16.91
CA THR A 657 -4.05 -1.88 15.95
C THR A 657 -3.54 -0.65 15.20
N ARG A 658 -2.22 -0.43 15.17
CA ARG A 658 -1.64 0.79 14.60
C ARG A 658 -2.00 1.02 13.13
N GLN A 659 -2.13 -0.04 12.32
CA GLN A 659 -2.48 0.10 10.90
C GLN A 659 -3.99 0.20 10.64
N LEU A 660 -4.83 -0.10 11.63
CA LEU A 660 -6.29 -0.05 11.45
C LEU A 660 -6.79 1.39 11.44
N SER A 661 -7.35 1.82 10.30
CA SER A 661 -7.99 3.14 10.14
C SER A 661 -9.11 3.39 11.17
N LYS A 662 -9.83 2.33 11.56
CA LYS A 662 -10.96 2.41 12.49
C LYS A 662 -10.57 2.46 13.97
N ARG A 663 -9.28 2.41 14.31
CA ARG A 663 -8.81 2.38 15.70
C ARG A 663 -9.16 3.65 16.50
N ILE A 664 -9.45 4.74 15.80
CA ILE A 664 -9.75 6.07 16.36
C ILE A 664 -11.25 6.29 16.63
N TYR A 665 -12.10 5.40 16.14
CA TYR A 665 -13.54 5.50 16.35
C TYR A 665 -13.95 4.93 17.71
N THR A 666 -14.89 5.60 18.34
CA THR A 666 -15.51 5.13 19.58
C THR A 666 -16.48 4.01 19.24
N ARG A 667 -16.14 2.79 19.69
CA ARG A 667 -16.91 1.58 19.36
C ARG A 667 -18.08 1.39 20.30
N TYR A 668 -17.82 1.48 21.59
CA TYR A 668 -18.80 1.25 22.64
C TYR A 668 -18.94 2.48 23.53
N LEU A 669 -20.13 2.70 24.08
CA LEU A 669 -20.42 3.69 25.11
C LEU A 669 -20.92 2.96 26.36
N ILE A 670 -20.43 3.33 27.54
CA ILE A 670 -20.96 2.78 28.79
C ILE A 670 -22.44 3.12 28.93
N ALA A 671 -23.27 2.11 29.14
CA ALA A 671 -24.71 2.22 29.28
C ALA A 671 -25.21 1.55 30.58
N ASP A 672 -26.43 1.91 30.97
CA ASP A 672 -27.16 1.28 32.07
C ASP A 672 -27.92 0.03 31.62
N GLU A 673 -28.56 -0.66 32.56
CA GLU A 673 -29.41 -1.84 32.32
C GLU A 673 -30.51 -1.61 31.27
N SER A 674 -30.95 -0.36 31.08
CA SER A 674 -31.97 -0.01 30.10
C SER A 674 -31.39 0.21 28.69
N GLY A 675 -30.08 0.04 28.52
CA GLY A 675 -29.36 0.27 27.26
C GLY A 675 -29.14 1.75 26.95
N ARG A 676 -29.30 2.64 27.94
CA ARG A 676 -29.09 4.08 27.77
C ARG A 676 -27.69 4.50 28.21
N PRO A 677 -26.95 5.30 27.41
CA PRO A 677 -25.62 5.76 27.81
C PRO A 677 -25.63 6.52 29.14
N ILE A 678 -24.73 6.15 30.05
CA ILE A 678 -24.62 6.76 31.37
C ILE A 678 -23.92 8.11 31.24
N THR A 679 -24.54 9.16 31.77
CA THR A 679 -23.94 10.49 31.78
C THR A 679 -22.99 10.65 32.97
N PHE A 680 -21.80 11.16 32.69
CA PHE A 680 -20.76 11.48 33.67
C PHE A 680 -20.50 12.98 33.72
N ALA A 681 -19.94 13.41 34.85
CA ALA A 681 -19.43 14.74 35.07
C ALA A 681 -17.99 14.65 35.60
N GLY A 682 -17.17 15.63 35.28
CA GLY A 682 -15.77 15.63 35.66
C GLY A 682 -15.12 17.00 35.51
N ARG A 683 -13.91 17.12 36.06
CA ARG A 683 -13.11 18.34 36.03
C ARG A 683 -11.85 18.13 35.20
N VAL A 684 -11.53 19.10 34.36
CA VAL A 684 -10.34 19.05 33.50
C VAL A 684 -9.10 19.13 34.38
N GLU A 685 -8.21 18.15 34.28
CA GLU A 685 -6.95 18.14 35.03
C GLU A 685 -5.80 18.71 34.18
N SER A 686 -5.81 18.39 32.89
CA SER A 686 -4.89 18.93 31.89
C SER A 686 -5.56 18.94 30.52
N SER A 687 -5.20 19.91 29.67
CA SER A 687 -5.66 20.00 28.28
C SER A 687 -4.62 20.74 27.45
N ASP A 688 -4.34 20.24 26.26
CA ASP A 688 -3.73 20.98 25.16
C ASP A 688 -4.76 21.18 24.03
N SER A 689 -4.35 21.61 22.84
CA SER A 689 -5.26 21.84 21.70
C SER A 689 -5.74 20.56 20.99
N ARG A 690 -5.13 19.41 21.28
CA ARG A 690 -5.37 18.09 20.65
C ARG A 690 -5.93 17.05 21.63
N SER A 691 -5.51 17.05 22.88
CA SER A 691 -5.86 16.04 23.89
C SER A 691 -5.95 16.67 25.29
N GLY A 692 -6.85 16.13 26.12
CA GLY A 692 -6.94 16.48 27.52
C GLY A 692 -7.25 15.27 28.39
N GLN A 693 -7.13 15.46 29.71
CA GLN A 693 -7.53 14.50 30.73
C GLN A 693 -8.57 15.13 31.64
N VAL A 694 -9.67 14.40 31.87
CA VAL A 694 -10.73 14.77 32.80
C VAL A 694 -10.75 13.79 33.96
N TRP A 695 -10.80 14.32 35.18
CA TRP A 695 -11.03 13.56 36.39
C TRP A 695 -12.52 13.29 36.54
N VAL A 696 -12.92 12.02 36.56
CA VAL A 696 -14.32 11.60 36.69
C VAL A 696 -14.60 11.24 38.14
N GLU A 697 -15.26 12.13 38.88
CA GLU A 697 -15.47 11.97 40.34
C GLU A 697 -16.17 10.65 40.69
N ARG A 698 -17.16 10.25 39.89
CA ARG A 698 -17.92 9.01 40.10
C ARG A 698 -17.09 7.73 39.95
N LEU A 699 -16.06 7.75 39.11
CA LEU A 699 -15.19 6.59 38.86
C LEU A 699 -13.89 6.64 39.65
N GLY A 700 -13.49 7.82 40.15
CA GLY A 700 -12.20 7.99 40.81
C GLY A 700 -11.00 7.79 39.89
N THR A 701 -11.16 8.04 38.58
CA THR A 701 -10.12 7.84 37.58
C THR A 701 -10.09 8.96 36.54
N ARG A 702 -9.00 8.99 35.76
CA ARG A 702 -8.77 9.93 34.66
C ARG A 702 -9.23 9.30 33.35
N VAL A 703 -9.93 10.08 32.54
CA VAL A 703 -10.36 9.68 31.21
C VAL A 703 -9.85 10.70 30.19
N ARG A 704 -9.39 10.25 29.02
CA ARG A 704 -8.93 11.16 27.96
C ARG A 704 -10.12 11.83 27.28
N PHE A 705 -9.94 13.04 26.79
CA PHE A 705 -10.94 13.69 25.95
C PHE A 705 -10.25 14.49 24.84
N GLU A 706 -11.01 14.78 23.78
CA GLU A 706 -10.55 15.64 22.69
C GLU A 706 -11.21 17.02 22.86
N PRO A 707 -10.44 18.07 23.24
CA PRO A 707 -10.97 19.38 23.58
C PRO A 707 -11.84 20.00 22.48
N ARG A 708 -11.46 19.81 21.22
CA ARG A 708 -12.19 20.29 20.03
C ARG A 708 -13.60 19.70 19.90
N LEU A 709 -13.86 18.53 20.47
CA LEU A 709 -15.21 17.94 20.46
C LEU A 709 -16.15 18.65 21.45
N PHE A 710 -15.61 19.22 22.53
CA PHE A 710 -16.39 19.86 23.59
C PHE A 710 -16.52 21.37 23.42
N SER A 711 -15.53 22.01 22.80
CA SER A 711 -15.51 23.45 22.57
C SER A 711 -14.83 23.77 21.23
N PRO A 712 -15.39 24.66 20.39
CA PRO A 712 -14.77 25.08 19.12
C PRO A 712 -13.35 25.64 19.28
N GLY A 713 -13.08 26.34 20.40
CA GLY A 713 -11.76 26.89 20.68
C GLY A 713 -10.74 25.88 21.22
N GLY A 714 -11.18 24.69 21.65
CA GLY A 714 -10.30 23.67 22.23
C GLY A 714 -9.59 24.06 23.53
N GLU A 715 -9.89 25.23 24.09
CA GLU A 715 -9.27 25.73 25.32
C GLU A 715 -10.09 25.31 26.54
N PHE A 716 -9.47 24.56 27.45
CA PHE A 716 -10.01 24.25 28.76
C PHE A 716 -9.00 24.62 29.84
N ALA A 717 -9.45 25.39 30.82
CA ALA A 717 -8.63 25.71 31.99
C ALA A 717 -8.56 24.52 32.95
N ARG A 718 -7.44 24.40 33.66
CA ARG A 718 -7.29 23.42 34.75
C ARG A 718 -8.38 23.63 35.80
N ASN A 719 -8.97 22.54 36.27
CA ASN A 719 -10.12 22.46 37.18
C ASN A 719 -11.44 23.00 36.63
N GLN A 720 -11.54 23.33 35.33
CA GLN A 720 -12.81 23.70 34.72
C GLN A 720 -13.76 22.50 34.72
N GLN A 721 -15.02 22.74 35.09
CA GLN A 721 -16.08 21.74 35.00
C GLN A 721 -16.39 21.48 33.54
N MET A 722 -16.27 20.21 33.11
CA MET A 722 -16.62 19.80 31.76
C MET A 722 -18.14 19.68 31.61
N PRO A 723 -18.72 20.01 30.44
CA PRO A 723 -20.11 19.69 30.15
C PRO A 723 -20.38 18.19 30.34
N PRO A 724 -21.60 17.77 30.73
CA PRO A 724 -21.91 16.36 30.91
C PRO A 724 -21.58 15.55 29.65
N PHE A 725 -20.95 14.38 29.85
CA PHE A 725 -20.38 13.58 28.78
C PHE A 725 -20.67 12.09 28.95
N TYR A 726 -20.48 11.32 27.87
CA TYR A 726 -20.49 9.86 27.88
C TYR A 726 -19.06 9.34 27.92
N ILE A 727 -18.86 8.16 28.49
CA ILE A 727 -17.58 7.45 28.39
C ILE A 727 -17.70 6.41 27.30
N GLY A 728 -16.80 6.50 26.32
CA GLY A 728 -16.67 5.55 25.23
C GLY A 728 -15.32 4.86 25.20
N PHE A 729 -15.21 3.84 24.37
CA PHE A 729 -13.97 3.05 24.22
C PHE A 729 -13.48 3.08 22.77
N LYS A 730 -12.23 3.50 22.59
CA LYS A 730 -11.49 3.47 21.33
C LYS A 730 -10.37 2.42 21.39
N LEU A 731 -10.09 1.74 20.28
CA LEU A 731 -8.98 0.78 20.21
C LEU A 731 -7.61 1.45 20.44
N SER A 732 -7.41 2.67 19.92
CA SER A 732 -6.12 3.38 20.00
C SER A 732 -5.89 4.19 21.26
N GLY A 733 -6.95 4.52 22.00
CA GLY A 733 -6.91 5.50 23.09
C GLY A 733 -7.49 5.00 24.41
N GLY A 734 -8.12 3.83 24.41
CA GLY A 734 -8.84 3.28 25.56
C GLY A 734 -10.09 4.10 25.90
N PRO A 735 -10.36 4.35 27.20
CA PRO A 735 -11.53 5.11 27.63
C PRO A 735 -11.39 6.59 27.26
N VAL A 736 -12.43 7.12 26.64
CA VAL A 736 -12.52 8.52 26.19
C VAL A 736 -13.84 9.15 26.63
N ALA A 737 -13.81 10.42 27.02
CA ALA A 737 -15.00 11.21 27.23
C ALA A 737 -15.47 11.82 25.91
N GLU A 738 -16.74 11.61 25.58
CA GLU A 738 -17.39 12.18 24.40
C GLU A 738 -18.59 13.07 24.77
N PRO A 739 -18.77 14.21 24.08
CA PRO A 739 -19.90 15.08 24.35
C PRO A 739 -21.21 14.41 23.94
N ARG A 740 -22.29 14.74 24.65
CA ARG A 740 -23.60 14.12 24.43
C ARG A 740 -24.15 14.31 23.01
N SER A 741 -23.75 15.39 22.34
CA SER A 741 -24.13 15.69 20.95
C SER A 741 -23.67 14.65 19.93
N MET A 742 -22.64 13.86 20.25
CA MET A 742 -22.09 12.84 19.36
C MET A 742 -22.92 11.54 19.38
N PHE A 743 -23.76 11.35 20.39
CA PHE A 743 -24.71 10.24 20.42
C PHE A 743 -26.07 10.72 19.89
N ARG A 744 -26.44 10.25 18.69
CA ARG A 744 -27.80 10.42 18.16
C ARG A 744 -28.53 9.11 18.31
N GLU A 745 -29.62 9.10 19.08
CA GLU A 745 -30.56 7.98 19.06
C GLU A 745 -31.02 7.78 17.62
N ARG A 746 -30.77 6.60 17.04
CA ARG A 746 -31.39 6.22 15.78
C ARG A 746 -32.90 6.22 16.03
N GLN A 747 -33.61 7.22 15.48
CA GLN A 747 -35.05 7.13 15.33
C GLN A 747 -35.32 5.85 14.52
N ARG A 748 -36.07 4.93 15.13
CA ARG A 748 -36.42 3.62 14.56
C ARG A 748 -37.23 3.77 13.28
#